data_AF-A0A3D1DLA6-F1
#
_entry.id   AF-A0A3D1DLA6-F1
#
_cell.length_a   1.000
_cell.length_b   1.000
_cell.length_c   1.000
_cell.angle_alpha   90.00
_cell.angle_beta   90.00
_cell.angle_gamma   90.00
#
_symmetry.space_group_name_H-M   'P 1'
#
loop_
_entity.id
_entity.type
_entity.pdbx_description
1 polymer ?
#
loop_
_entity_poly.entity_id
_entity_poly.type
_entity_poly.pdbx_seq_one_letter_code
_entity_poly.pdbx_strand_id
1 'polypeptide(L)'
;MPETSPEAEEAAIGSEYFGPAMDVGLLPADDSWTPCQVEPILTLGKGRAARAVLVRATDAEGNERLCVEKVFAPGLLTRLIYRCVFQSPFAYQASADAILACFYRRRTAAALVRTLIPEATVAEPLYVRWDAESRAYVLASELIRGRGIRPAAANSRILRETTHKWFRNSDDPPDRTPEEIDDLLDLMSRLETLFRESGLVGSGWQVSKAAVVATANLLRVDDRYVVVDLESGIPAMLVPYYLFAGLRIGSLPLFDDNDPQVLLRFLETHRGILEQHLGDDGFQRLSNDAEKLIEHSLLWKQAEIAVGRHGLPIVSRRFRDAYRHRRLDIWKQNDLTDDTTDEKLRSSSRLLTRPLYWLGFIPTAVGRVLQRLHGHRAFRQRFKNAVRDTRVRNEILTAYCERKSRNWQEQGRVQPARMFSKLSLRFIGNWALSKTVPAALQRWASDGDHRRTNLQRILLLAVSARFQREFGKYAIRGTIREWDKAGRLQPGELQALQSESSSQNFDEYARCFGMHLSVKLIAPLLIPLKIGGVFAFVLTGDFLCLLPIVVSPACRTVITLWRMARNVRRRVNYGEALLVGVLPVIGNLAYPVQMYASHRRLATFLIRDNAARLGRWLPIYGGRDSRVEIAAVKAANLPLEMLEIGLSLTAAIRRLFVRTPKSAPTDQNPVILSASRWDKLVDSQLKLLAETETAHQSVSERIDDLVDERNRLRAAS
;
A
#
# COMPACT_ATOMS: atom_id res chain seq x y z
N MET A 1 -16.59 35.57 58.54
CA MET A 1 -16.16 34.49 57.65
C MET A 1 -17.16 33.37 57.79
N PRO A 2 -17.99 33.08 56.78
CA PRO A 2 -18.77 31.85 56.74
C PRO A 2 -18.01 30.78 55.96
N GLU A 3 -18.09 29.58 56.50
CA GLU A 3 -17.56 28.32 56.02
C GLU A 3 -18.23 27.92 54.70
N THR A 4 -17.44 27.53 53.71
CA THR A 4 -17.92 26.76 52.54
C THR A 4 -17.58 25.29 52.76
N SER A 5 -18.61 24.45 52.62
CA SER A 5 -18.60 23.02 52.94
C SER A 5 -17.69 22.19 52.02
N PRO A 6 -17.20 21.02 52.48
CA PRO A 6 -16.34 20.12 51.69
C PRO A 6 -17.05 19.47 50.49
N GLU A 7 -18.38 19.56 50.39
CA GLU A 7 -19.17 18.95 49.32
C GLU A 7 -19.11 19.72 48.00
N ALA A 8 -18.57 20.95 47.99
CA ALA A 8 -18.32 21.70 46.76
C ALA A 8 -16.99 21.32 46.07
N GLU A 9 -16.08 20.63 46.76
CA GLU A 9 -14.77 20.23 46.22
C GLU A 9 -14.81 18.84 45.53
N GLU A 10 -15.74 17.96 45.92
CA GLU A 10 -15.94 16.66 45.25
C GLU A 10 -16.76 16.74 43.95
N ALA A 11 -17.52 17.82 43.73
CA ALA A 11 -18.17 18.09 42.44
C ALA A 11 -17.20 18.64 41.37
N ALA A 12 -16.00 19.07 41.76
CA ALA A 12 -14.98 19.64 40.87
C ALA A 12 -13.96 18.61 40.35
N ILE A 13 -13.95 17.38 40.86
CA ILE A 13 -12.98 16.33 40.49
C ILE A 13 -13.58 15.31 39.50
N GLY A 14 -14.87 15.43 39.16
CA GLY A 14 -15.60 14.51 38.28
C GLY A 14 -15.87 14.98 36.84
N SER A 15 -15.47 16.19 36.43
CA SER A 15 -15.85 16.74 35.11
C SER A 15 -14.72 17.28 34.23
N GLU A 16 -13.45 17.04 34.57
CA GLU A 16 -12.29 17.54 33.80
C GLU A 16 -11.69 16.53 32.80
N TYR A 17 -12.47 15.55 32.31
CA TYR A 17 -12.04 14.66 31.21
C TYR A 17 -12.86 14.79 29.92
N PHE A 18 -13.55 15.91 29.73
CA PHE A 18 -14.03 16.30 28.41
C PHE A 18 -13.38 17.63 28.03
N GLY A 19 -12.20 17.54 27.41
CA GLY A 19 -11.68 18.67 26.64
C GLY A 19 -12.76 19.14 25.65
N PRO A 20 -12.78 20.43 25.26
CA PRO A 20 -13.76 20.92 24.30
C PRO A 20 -13.73 20.00 23.09
N ALA A 21 -14.88 19.39 22.75
CA ALA A 21 -15.02 18.48 21.63
C ALA A 21 -14.31 19.09 20.43
N MET A 22 -13.15 18.52 20.08
CA MET A 22 -12.43 19.01 18.92
C MET A 22 -13.36 18.78 17.73
N ASP A 23 -13.65 19.83 16.97
CA ASP A 23 -14.38 19.69 15.71
C ASP A 23 -13.60 18.71 14.84
N VAL A 24 -14.08 17.46 14.81
CA VAL A 24 -13.50 16.37 14.02
C VAL A 24 -13.72 16.59 12.52
N GLY A 25 -14.46 17.65 12.13
CA GLY A 25 -14.69 18.06 10.76
C GLY A 25 -15.69 17.16 10.04
N LEU A 26 -16.66 16.58 10.75
CA LEU A 26 -17.68 15.70 10.17
C LEU A 26 -18.48 16.44 9.10
N LEU A 27 -18.74 15.75 7.98
CA LEU A 27 -19.67 16.24 6.97
C LEU A 27 -21.06 15.68 7.30
N PRO A 28 -22.13 16.47 7.12
CA PRO A 28 -23.49 15.96 7.29
C PRO A 28 -23.77 14.89 6.24
N ALA A 29 -24.13 13.69 6.71
CA ALA A 29 -24.58 12.57 5.90
C ALA A 29 -25.69 11.83 6.66
N ASP A 30 -26.74 11.45 5.93
CA ASP A 30 -27.94 10.85 6.51
C ASP A 30 -27.60 9.48 7.12
N ASP A 31 -28.14 9.18 8.31
CA ASP A 31 -27.87 7.95 9.07
C ASP A 31 -26.38 7.60 9.26
N SER A 32 -25.49 8.60 9.25
CA SER A 32 -24.06 8.39 9.53
C SER A 32 -23.77 8.39 11.03
N TRP A 33 -22.76 7.62 11.44
CA TRP A 33 -22.30 7.63 12.83
C TRP A 33 -21.51 8.91 13.13
N THR A 34 -21.72 9.52 14.29
CA THR A 34 -21.19 10.84 14.64
C THR A 34 -20.15 10.75 15.77
N PRO A 35 -18.90 10.35 15.48
CA PRO A 35 -17.85 10.35 16.49
C PRO A 35 -17.52 11.77 16.94
N CYS A 36 -17.32 11.97 18.24
CA CYS A 36 -16.82 13.23 18.80
C CYS A 36 -15.29 13.26 18.94
N GLN A 37 -14.65 12.09 18.94
CA GLN A 37 -13.20 11.94 19.00
C GLN A 37 -12.72 10.85 18.03
N VAL A 38 -11.59 11.09 17.37
CA VAL A 38 -10.93 10.14 16.47
C VAL A 38 -9.43 10.13 16.78
N GLU A 39 -8.92 8.98 17.23
CA GLU A 39 -7.51 8.76 17.54
C GLU A 39 -6.85 7.83 16.51
N PRO A 40 -5.83 8.29 15.76
CA PRO A 40 -5.12 7.43 14.82
C PRO A 40 -4.19 6.46 15.56
N ILE A 41 -4.37 5.17 15.32
CA ILE A 41 -3.58 4.11 15.96
C ILE A 41 -2.41 3.70 15.06
N LEU A 42 -2.70 3.35 13.80
CA LEU A 42 -1.73 2.71 12.92
C LEU A 42 -2.06 2.91 11.44
N THR A 43 -1.05 3.14 10.60
CA THR A 43 -1.25 3.14 9.15
C THR A 43 -1.24 1.71 8.61
N LEU A 44 -2.36 1.26 8.06
CA LEU A 44 -2.53 -0.08 7.49
C LEU A 44 -1.87 -0.21 6.11
N GLY A 45 -1.97 0.85 5.30
CA GLY A 45 -1.45 0.83 3.94
C GLY A 45 -1.48 2.19 3.26
N LYS A 46 -0.72 2.31 2.16
CA LYS A 46 -0.69 3.50 1.31
C LYS A 46 -1.05 3.08 -0.12
N GLY A 47 -2.28 3.38 -0.53
CA GLY A 47 -2.73 3.25 -1.91
C GLY A 47 -2.26 4.41 -2.78
N ARG A 48 -2.68 4.42 -4.05
CA ARG A 48 -2.30 5.46 -5.01
C ARG A 48 -2.97 6.81 -4.77
N ALA A 49 -4.21 6.77 -4.27
CA ALA A 49 -5.03 7.96 -4.02
C ALA A 49 -5.24 8.27 -2.54
N ALA A 50 -5.11 7.28 -1.66
CA ALA A 50 -5.37 7.44 -0.24
C ALA A 50 -4.45 6.57 0.62
N ARG A 51 -4.30 6.95 1.89
CA ARG A 51 -3.74 6.09 2.93
C ARG A 51 -4.87 5.52 3.78
N ALA A 52 -4.76 4.26 4.16
CA ALA A 52 -5.67 3.62 5.12
C ALA A 52 -5.04 3.69 6.51
N VAL A 53 -5.78 4.23 7.47
CA VAL A 53 -5.37 4.41 8.86
C VAL A 53 -6.39 3.74 9.75
N LEU A 54 -5.94 2.84 10.61
CA LEU A 54 -6.74 2.31 11.71
C LEU A 54 -6.88 3.40 12.76
N VAL A 55 -8.12 3.68 13.15
CA VAL A 55 -8.43 4.68 14.16
C VAL A 55 -9.35 4.09 15.22
N ARG A 56 -9.26 4.62 16.44
CA ARG A 56 -10.25 4.46 17.50
C ARG A 56 -11.13 5.71 17.46
N ALA A 57 -12.41 5.51 17.19
CA ALA A 57 -13.38 6.59 17.20
C ALA A 57 -14.35 6.40 18.36
N THR A 58 -14.76 7.50 18.99
CA THR A 58 -15.63 7.50 20.17
C THR A 58 -16.77 8.48 19.94
N ASP A 59 -18.01 8.06 20.16
CA ASP A 59 -19.18 8.95 20.07
C ASP A 59 -19.48 9.66 21.38
N ALA A 60 -20.50 10.52 21.38
CA ALA A 60 -20.88 11.33 22.53
C ALA A 60 -21.39 10.49 23.72
N GLU A 61 -21.83 9.26 23.46
CA GLU A 61 -22.28 8.30 24.49
C GLU A 61 -21.11 7.50 25.08
N GLY A 62 -19.88 7.73 24.60
CA GLY A 62 -18.69 7.00 25.01
C GLY A 62 -18.51 5.64 24.33
N ASN A 63 -19.31 5.32 23.30
CA ASN A 63 -19.15 4.07 22.57
C ASN A 63 -17.92 4.14 21.66
N GLU A 64 -16.92 3.32 21.97
CA GLU A 64 -15.73 3.18 21.13
C GLU A 64 -15.93 2.18 19.99
N ARG A 65 -15.45 2.53 18.80
CA ARG A 65 -15.37 1.64 17.63
C ARG A 65 -14.00 1.77 16.95
N LEU A 66 -13.44 0.63 16.58
CA LEU A 66 -12.28 0.57 15.68
C LEU A 66 -12.79 0.64 14.23
N CYS A 67 -12.25 1.59 13.46
CA CYS A 67 -12.61 1.75 12.06
C CYS A 67 -11.38 2.08 11.20
N VAL A 68 -11.56 2.02 9.88
CA VAL A 68 -10.51 2.34 8.91
C VAL A 68 -10.84 3.66 8.24
N GLU A 69 -10.00 4.66 8.45
CA GLU A 69 -10.06 5.93 7.75
C GLU A 69 -9.19 5.92 6.50
N LYS A 70 -9.85 6.09 5.35
CA LYS A 70 -9.20 6.29 4.06
C LYS A 70 -9.03 7.79 3.82
N VAL A 71 -7.81 8.29 4.04
CA VAL A 71 -7.45 9.71 3.90
C VAL A 71 -6.98 9.99 2.47
N PHE A 72 -7.76 10.76 1.70
CA PHE A 72 -7.54 11.01 0.26
C PHE A 72 -6.48 12.10 0.00
N ALA A 73 -5.22 11.77 0.33
CA ALA A 73 -4.06 12.62 0.09
C ALA A 73 -3.15 12.03 -1.02
N PRO A 74 -3.56 12.14 -2.32
CA PRO A 74 -2.86 11.49 -3.42
C PRO A 74 -1.44 12.02 -3.66
N GLY A 75 -0.58 11.14 -4.16
CA GLY A 75 0.78 11.47 -4.62
C GLY A 75 0.79 12.44 -5.81
N LEU A 76 1.98 12.92 -6.18
CA LEU A 76 2.14 13.84 -7.32
C LEU A 76 1.64 13.24 -8.64
N LEU A 77 1.98 11.97 -8.91
CA LEU A 77 1.60 11.28 -10.14
C LEU A 77 0.08 11.17 -10.29
N THR A 78 -0.62 10.68 -9.26
CA THR A 78 -2.08 10.57 -9.26
C THR A 78 -2.76 11.91 -9.48
N ARG A 79 -2.28 12.97 -8.83
CA ARG A 79 -2.79 14.33 -9.03
C ARG A 79 -2.54 14.85 -10.44
N LEU A 80 -1.39 14.53 -11.03
CA LEU A 80 -1.06 14.93 -12.40
C LEU A 80 -1.97 14.22 -13.40
N ILE A 81 -2.13 12.90 -13.28
CA ILE A 81 -3.03 12.11 -14.13
C ILE A 81 -4.45 12.69 -14.07
N TYR A 82 -4.98 12.88 -12.86
CA TYR A 82 -6.32 13.46 -12.68
C TYR A 82 -6.43 14.86 -13.29
N ARG A 83 -5.41 15.70 -13.08
CA ARG A 83 -5.38 17.06 -13.62
C ARG A 83 -5.32 17.07 -15.15
N CYS A 84 -4.51 16.21 -15.76
CA CYS A 84 -4.43 16.09 -17.22
C CYS A 84 -5.78 15.69 -17.81
N VAL A 85 -6.49 14.77 -17.16
CA VAL A 85 -7.73 14.20 -17.64
C VAL A 85 -8.94 15.12 -17.42
N PHE A 86 -9.10 15.67 -16.21
CA PHE A 86 -10.30 16.44 -15.84
C PHE A 86 -10.06 17.94 -15.68
N GLN A 87 -8.81 18.41 -15.85
CA GLN A 87 -8.40 19.81 -15.66
C GLN A 87 -8.72 20.38 -14.27
N SER A 88 -9.01 19.49 -13.32
CA SER A 88 -9.47 19.77 -11.95
C SER A 88 -8.46 19.24 -10.92
N PRO A 89 -8.38 19.78 -9.69
CA PRO A 89 -7.74 19.07 -8.58
C PRO A 89 -8.40 17.71 -8.33
N PHE A 90 -7.66 16.78 -7.71
CA PHE A 90 -8.19 15.45 -7.39
C PHE A 90 -9.47 15.56 -6.54
N ALA A 91 -10.56 14.98 -7.02
CA ALA A 91 -11.90 15.23 -6.49
C ALA A 91 -12.05 14.85 -5.02
N TYR A 92 -11.70 13.63 -4.64
CA TYR A 92 -11.84 13.17 -3.24
C TYR A 92 -10.98 13.95 -2.25
N GLN A 93 -9.98 14.71 -2.72
CA GLN A 93 -9.23 15.63 -1.87
C GLN A 93 -9.93 17.00 -1.72
N ALA A 94 -10.68 17.44 -2.74
CA ALA A 94 -11.05 18.84 -2.92
C ALA A 94 -12.57 19.10 -3.03
N SER A 95 -13.40 18.06 -2.93
CA SER A 95 -14.84 18.11 -3.18
C SER A 95 -15.62 17.37 -2.09
N ALA A 96 -16.40 18.10 -1.29
CA ALA A 96 -17.35 17.52 -0.34
C ALA A 96 -18.36 16.61 -1.06
N ASP A 97 -18.92 17.07 -2.17
CA ASP A 97 -19.84 16.26 -2.98
C ASP A 97 -19.19 14.99 -3.56
N ALA A 98 -17.87 14.98 -3.79
CA ALA A 98 -17.23 13.78 -4.32
C ALA A 98 -17.10 12.72 -3.22
N ILE A 99 -16.74 13.13 -2.01
CA ILE A 99 -16.63 12.20 -0.88
C ILE A 99 -18.02 11.75 -0.38
N LEU A 100 -19.04 12.61 -0.44
CA LEU A 100 -20.42 12.23 -0.14
C LEU A 100 -20.99 11.30 -1.21
N ALA A 101 -20.76 11.56 -2.49
CA ALA A 101 -21.08 10.60 -3.55
C ALA A 101 -20.39 9.25 -3.33
N CYS A 102 -19.15 9.25 -2.84
CA CYS A 102 -18.46 8.02 -2.46
C CYS A 102 -19.15 7.30 -1.29
N PHE A 103 -19.53 8.02 -0.24
CA PHE A 103 -20.23 7.47 0.92
C PHE A 103 -21.54 6.78 0.50
N TYR A 104 -22.41 7.49 -0.21
CA TYR A 104 -23.69 6.94 -0.66
C TYR A 104 -23.54 5.83 -1.69
N ARG A 105 -22.55 5.93 -2.60
CA ARG A 105 -22.23 4.84 -3.56
C ARG A 105 -21.96 3.53 -2.84
N ARG A 106 -21.19 3.60 -1.75
CA ARG A 106 -20.79 2.42 -0.99
C ARG A 106 -21.99 1.84 -0.22
N ARG A 107 -22.87 2.66 0.36
CA ARG A 107 -24.14 2.21 0.96
C ARG A 107 -25.09 1.58 -0.05
N THR A 108 -25.32 2.24 -1.20
CA THR A 108 -26.14 1.70 -2.28
C THR A 108 -25.56 0.36 -2.76
N ALA A 109 -24.25 0.28 -2.99
CA ALA A 109 -23.59 -0.96 -3.39
C ALA A 109 -23.71 -2.05 -2.32
N ALA A 110 -23.55 -1.72 -1.03
CA ALA A 110 -23.67 -2.67 0.07
C ALA A 110 -25.07 -3.29 0.13
N ALA A 111 -26.13 -2.48 0.06
CA ALA A 111 -27.50 -2.95 0.07
C ALA A 111 -27.83 -3.84 -1.14
N LEU A 112 -27.39 -3.45 -2.34
CA LEU A 112 -27.59 -4.23 -3.57
C LEU A 112 -26.84 -5.57 -3.51
N VAL A 113 -25.56 -5.55 -3.14
CA VAL A 113 -24.71 -6.74 -3.08
C VAL A 113 -25.21 -7.71 -2.02
N ARG A 114 -25.53 -7.23 -0.81
CA ARG A 114 -26.06 -8.08 0.28
C ARG A 114 -27.33 -8.82 -0.11
N THR A 115 -28.15 -8.21 -0.97
CA THR A 115 -29.44 -8.79 -1.39
C THR A 115 -29.29 -9.72 -2.59
N LEU A 116 -28.48 -9.34 -3.58
CA LEU A 116 -28.44 -10.02 -4.88
C LEU A 116 -27.25 -10.96 -5.06
N ILE A 117 -26.21 -10.85 -4.22
CA ILE A 117 -25.01 -11.70 -4.25
C ILE A 117 -24.66 -12.12 -2.80
N PRO A 118 -25.34 -13.13 -2.23
CA PRO A 118 -25.18 -13.54 -0.83
C PRO A 118 -23.75 -13.95 -0.42
N GLU A 119 -22.93 -14.35 -1.38
CA GLU A 119 -21.53 -14.75 -1.19
C GLU A 119 -20.58 -13.55 -1.03
N ALA A 120 -21.09 -12.33 -1.26
CA ALA A 120 -20.33 -11.09 -1.13
C ALA A 120 -21.04 -10.06 -0.23
N THR A 121 -20.24 -9.15 0.31
CA THR A 121 -20.68 -7.94 1.00
C THR A 121 -19.77 -6.78 0.62
N VAL A 122 -20.17 -5.56 0.95
CA VAL A 122 -19.34 -4.36 0.77
C VAL A 122 -19.11 -3.77 2.16
N ALA A 123 -17.87 -3.35 2.45
CA ALA A 123 -17.53 -2.74 3.72
C ALA A 123 -18.34 -1.45 3.92
N GLU A 124 -19.20 -1.41 4.93
CA GLU A 124 -20.10 -0.29 5.17
C GLU A 124 -19.34 0.99 5.55
N PRO A 125 -19.68 2.15 4.97
CA PRO A 125 -19.11 3.42 5.39
C PRO A 125 -19.78 3.90 6.68
N LEU A 126 -18.99 4.45 7.60
CA LEU A 126 -19.46 4.91 8.90
C LEU A 126 -19.69 6.41 8.93
N TYR A 127 -18.73 7.18 8.41
CA TYR A 127 -18.80 8.64 8.34
C TYR A 127 -17.83 9.21 7.30
N VAL A 128 -18.01 10.48 7.00
CA VAL A 128 -17.09 11.29 6.19
C VAL A 128 -16.68 12.53 6.97
N ARG A 129 -15.40 12.91 6.87
CA ARG A 129 -14.90 14.12 7.53
C ARG A 129 -13.82 14.83 6.73
N TRP A 130 -13.59 16.09 7.05
CA TRP A 130 -12.46 16.87 6.59
C TRP A 130 -11.30 16.76 7.59
N ASP A 131 -10.16 16.23 7.14
CA ASP A 131 -8.95 16.18 7.94
C ASP A 131 -8.12 17.45 7.73
N ALA A 132 -8.17 18.39 8.68
CA ALA A 132 -7.49 19.67 8.58
C ALA A 132 -5.95 19.53 8.49
N GLU A 133 -5.39 18.50 9.13
CA GLU A 133 -3.95 18.22 9.08
C GLU A 133 -3.50 17.79 7.67
N SER A 134 -4.18 16.81 7.09
CA SER A 134 -3.88 16.32 5.73
C SER A 134 -4.40 17.24 4.63
N ARG A 135 -5.34 18.15 4.95
CA ARG A 135 -6.12 18.95 4.00
C ARG A 135 -6.73 18.08 2.91
N ALA A 136 -7.46 17.06 3.36
CA ALA A 136 -8.10 16.08 2.52
C ALA A 136 -9.37 15.56 3.19
N TYR A 137 -10.34 15.13 2.39
CA TYR A 137 -11.46 14.38 2.93
C TYR A 137 -11.05 12.95 3.30
N VAL A 138 -11.82 12.41 4.23
CA VAL A 138 -11.68 11.07 4.78
C VAL A 138 -13.01 10.35 4.63
N LEU A 139 -12.95 9.10 4.19
CA LEU A 139 -14.05 8.16 4.32
C LEU A 139 -13.67 7.14 5.39
N ALA A 140 -14.47 7.05 6.45
CA ALA A 140 -14.34 5.99 7.42
C ALA A 140 -15.25 4.82 7.05
N SER A 141 -14.73 3.59 7.16
CA SER A 141 -15.50 2.37 7.00
C SER A 141 -15.23 1.41 8.14
N GLU A 142 -16.07 0.40 8.27
CA GLU A 142 -15.83 -0.70 9.18
C GLU A 142 -14.46 -1.37 8.96
N LEU A 143 -13.91 -1.93 10.04
CA LEU A 143 -12.68 -2.70 10.00
C LEU A 143 -12.99 -4.14 9.58
N ILE A 144 -12.58 -4.52 8.37
CA ILE A 144 -12.70 -5.88 7.87
C ILE A 144 -11.48 -6.71 8.25
N ARG A 145 -11.69 -7.73 9.09
CA ARG A 145 -10.67 -8.73 9.48
C ARG A 145 -10.61 -9.87 8.45
N GLY A 146 -10.31 -9.50 7.21
CA GLY A 146 -10.20 -10.45 6.10
C GLY A 146 -8.77 -10.66 5.63
N ARG A 147 -8.56 -11.71 4.84
CA ARG A 147 -7.28 -11.99 4.17
C ARG A 147 -7.40 -11.79 2.66
N GLY A 148 -6.28 -11.55 2.00
CA GLY A 148 -6.19 -11.65 0.54
C GLY A 148 -6.33 -13.09 0.05
N ILE A 149 -6.25 -13.27 -1.26
CA ILE A 149 -6.38 -14.58 -1.91
C ILE A 149 -5.21 -15.48 -1.52
N ARG A 150 -5.54 -16.73 -1.18
CA ARG A 150 -4.51 -17.77 -1.02
C ARG A 150 -4.02 -18.23 -2.40
N PRO A 151 -2.71 -18.12 -2.70
CA PRO A 151 -2.18 -18.66 -3.94
C PRO A 151 -2.38 -20.17 -4.01
N ALA A 152 -2.66 -20.68 -5.21
CA ALA A 152 -2.79 -22.11 -5.46
C ALA A 152 -1.59 -22.90 -4.93
N ALA A 153 -1.80 -24.13 -4.47
CA ALA A 153 -0.71 -24.99 -4.00
C ALA A 153 0.40 -25.12 -5.06
N ALA A 154 1.63 -25.37 -4.60
CA ALA A 154 2.73 -25.61 -5.53
C ALA A 154 2.46 -26.91 -6.30
N ASN A 155 2.31 -26.81 -7.63
CA ASN A 155 2.19 -27.95 -8.52
C ASN A 155 3.39 -27.93 -9.48
N SER A 156 4.18 -28.99 -9.48
CA SER A 156 5.38 -29.14 -10.30
C SER A 156 5.17 -29.92 -11.59
N ARG A 157 3.93 -30.07 -12.06
CA ARG A 157 3.57 -30.86 -13.25
C ARG A 157 2.85 -30.07 -14.34
N ILE A 158 2.97 -28.74 -14.35
CA ILE A 158 2.21 -27.86 -15.26
C ILE A 158 2.53 -28.14 -16.73
N LEU A 159 3.80 -28.31 -17.11
CA LEU A 159 4.23 -28.67 -18.46
C LEU A 159 3.72 -30.04 -18.83
N ARG A 160 3.88 -31.05 -17.96
CA ARG A 160 3.32 -32.39 -18.20
C ARG A 160 1.82 -32.34 -18.44
N GLU A 161 1.05 -31.65 -17.60
CA GLU A 161 -0.40 -31.46 -17.75
C GLU A 161 -0.76 -30.69 -19.04
N THR A 162 0.02 -29.66 -19.39
CA THR A 162 -0.22 -28.84 -20.60
C THR A 162 0.12 -29.62 -21.88
N THR A 163 1.19 -30.43 -21.88
CA THR A 163 1.49 -31.35 -22.97
C THR A 163 0.44 -32.45 -23.07
N HIS A 164 0.00 -33.02 -21.95
CA HIS A 164 -1.10 -34.01 -21.94
C HIS A 164 -2.41 -33.42 -22.45
N LYS A 165 -2.69 -32.12 -22.25
CA LYS A 165 -3.85 -31.42 -22.85
C LYS A 165 -3.79 -31.31 -24.36
N TRP A 166 -2.60 -31.16 -24.95
CA TRP A 166 -2.43 -31.17 -26.41
C TRP A 166 -2.69 -32.56 -27.03
N PHE A 167 -2.60 -33.62 -26.22
CA PHE A 167 -2.79 -35.02 -26.65
C PHE A 167 -4.06 -35.67 -26.06
N ARG A 168 -4.91 -34.95 -25.30
CA ARG A 168 -6.20 -35.45 -24.77
C ARG A 168 -7.36 -34.96 -25.64
N ASN A 169 -8.35 -35.81 -25.87
CA ASN A 169 -9.65 -35.40 -26.40
C ASN A 169 -10.37 -34.48 -25.39
N SER A 170 -11.08 -33.48 -25.91
CA SER A 170 -11.65 -32.33 -25.20
C SER A 170 -12.79 -32.63 -24.22
N ASP A 171 -13.28 -33.87 -24.17
CA ASP A 171 -14.54 -34.24 -23.47
C ASP A 171 -14.37 -34.73 -22.03
N ASP A 172 -13.12 -34.78 -21.54
CA ASP A 172 -12.80 -35.41 -20.27
C ASP A 172 -12.59 -34.31 -19.20
N PRO A 173 -13.46 -34.20 -18.16
CA PRO A 173 -13.49 -33.04 -17.27
C PRO A 173 -12.15 -32.85 -16.56
N PRO A 174 -11.69 -31.59 -16.38
CA PRO A 174 -10.41 -31.34 -15.75
C PRO A 174 -10.46 -31.79 -14.28
N ASP A 175 -9.65 -32.79 -13.94
CA ASP A 175 -9.40 -33.30 -12.58
C ASP A 175 -8.57 -32.27 -11.78
N ARG A 176 -9.09 -31.05 -11.65
CA ARG A 176 -8.43 -29.92 -11.02
C ARG A 176 -9.32 -29.40 -9.90
N THR A 177 -8.83 -29.50 -8.66
CA THR A 177 -9.42 -28.81 -7.52
C THR A 177 -9.53 -27.31 -7.84
N PRO A 178 -10.72 -26.70 -7.79
CA PRO A 178 -10.90 -25.27 -8.04
C PRO A 178 -9.93 -24.44 -7.19
N GLU A 179 -9.21 -23.51 -7.82
CA GLU A 179 -8.32 -22.60 -7.09
C GLU A 179 -9.17 -21.46 -6.52
N GLU A 180 -8.83 -20.95 -5.32
CA GLU A 180 -9.55 -19.83 -4.69
C GLU A 180 -9.64 -18.58 -5.61
N ILE A 181 -8.64 -18.39 -6.49
CA ILE A 181 -8.65 -17.32 -7.49
C ILE A 181 -9.76 -17.52 -8.55
N ASP A 182 -10.08 -18.75 -8.91
CA ASP A 182 -11.10 -19.04 -9.92
C ASP A 182 -12.50 -18.68 -9.35
N ASP A 183 -12.76 -19.05 -8.10
CA ASP A 183 -13.99 -18.67 -7.37
C ASP A 183 -14.13 -17.15 -7.24
N LEU A 184 -13.04 -16.45 -6.92
CA LEU A 184 -13.06 -14.99 -6.85
C LEU A 184 -13.35 -14.37 -8.22
N LEU A 185 -12.73 -14.87 -9.30
CA LEU A 185 -12.92 -14.30 -10.63
C LEU A 185 -14.35 -14.49 -11.15
N ASP A 186 -15.01 -15.59 -10.77
CA ASP A 186 -16.45 -15.79 -11.01
C ASP A 186 -17.27 -14.74 -10.25
N LEU A 187 -17.04 -14.61 -8.93
CA LEU A 187 -17.73 -13.63 -8.10
C LEU A 187 -17.53 -12.20 -8.60
N MET A 188 -16.30 -11.84 -8.97
CA MET A 188 -15.96 -10.53 -9.55
C MET A 188 -16.73 -10.28 -10.86
N SER A 189 -16.93 -11.32 -11.68
CA SER A 189 -17.73 -11.19 -12.91
C SER A 189 -19.20 -10.91 -12.59
N ARG A 190 -19.77 -11.57 -11.56
CA ARG A 190 -21.13 -11.32 -11.08
C ARG A 190 -21.28 -9.92 -10.49
N LEU A 191 -20.33 -9.48 -9.66
CA LEU A 191 -20.29 -8.13 -9.09
C LEU A 191 -20.16 -7.05 -10.17
N GLU A 192 -19.29 -7.25 -11.15
CA GLU A 192 -19.13 -6.34 -12.29
C GLU A 192 -20.42 -6.24 -13.11
N THR A 193 -21.09 -7.35 -13.37
CA THR A 193 -22.40 -7.38 -14.06
C THR A 193 -23.45 -6.64 -13.24
N LEU A 194 -23.58 -6.93 -11.94
CA LEU A 194 -24.53 -6.24 -11.06
C LEU A 194 -24.32 -4.72 -11.10
N PHE A 195 -23.09 -4.24 -10.92
CA PHE A 195 -22.83 -2.80 -10.93
C PHE A 195 -23.06 -2.15 -12.29
N ARG A 196 -22.89 -2.89 -13.38
CA ARG A 196 -23.21 -2.38 -14.72
C ARG A 196 -24.70 -2.28 -14.93
N GLU A 197 -25.46 -3.31 -14.56
CA GLU A 197 -26.91 -3.37 -14.72
C GLU A 197 -27.64 -2.43 -13.77
N SER A 198 -27.08 -2.20 -12.58
CA SER A 198 -27.63 -1.27 -11.58
C SER A 198 -27.24 0.19 -11.83
N GLY A 199 -26.55 0.52 -12.93
CA GLY A 199 -26.12 1.89 -13.22
C GLY A 199 -24.93 2.39 -12.39
N LEU A 200 -24.32 1.55 -11.55
CA LEU A 200 -23.07 1.85 -10.82
C LEU A 200 -21.82 1.57 -11.69
N VAL A 201 -21.87 1.92 -12.98
CA VAL A 201 -20.89 1.51 -14.00
C VAL A 201 -19.45 1.84 -13.62
N GLY A 202 -19.18 3.03 -13.06
CA GLY A 202 -17.85 3.42 -12.61
C GLY A 202 -17.29 2.54 -11.48
N SER A 203 -18.16 2.02 -10.60
CA SER A 203 -17.79 1.08 -9.53
C SER A 203 -17.43 -0.30 -10.06
N GLY A 204 -18.04 -0.71 -11.19
CA GLY A 204 -17.75 -1.98 -11.86
C GLY A 204 -16.25 -2.18 -12.12
N TRP A 205 -15.54 -1.10 -12.43
CA TRP A 205 -14.08 -1.13 -12.64
C TRP A 205 -13.32 -1.66 -11.43
N GLN A 206 -13.76 -1.32 -10.21
CA GLN A 206 -13.08 -1.69 -8.96
C GLN A 206 -13.22 -3.17 -8.60
N VAL A 207 -14.13 -3.87 -9.27
CA VAL A 207 -14.35 -5.32 -9.15
C VAL A 207 -14.14 -6.05 -10.47
N SER A 208 -13.71 -5.36 -11.52
CA SER A 208 -13.55 -5.95 -12.85
C SER A 208 -12.37 -6.90 -12.88
N LYS A 209 -12.58 -8.13 -13.37
CA LYS A 209 -11.46 -9.07 -13.58
C LYS A 209 -10.44 -8.55 -14.58
N ALA A 210 -10.85 -7.71 -15.54
CA ALA A 210 -9.94 -7.11 -16.51
C ALA A 210 -9.02 -6.06 -15.87
N ALA A 211 -9.47 -5.42 -14.78
CA ALA A 211 -8.64 -4.56 -13.96
C ALA A 211 -7.79 -5.42 -13.00
N VAL A 212 -6.59 -5.79 -13.42
CA VAL A 212 -5.65 -6.68 -12.71
C VAL A 212 -5.47 -6.40 -11.20
N VAL A 213 -5.62 -5.14 -10.77
CA VAL A 213 -5.43 -4.70 -9.37
C VAL A 213 -6.72 -4.81 -8.54
N ALA A 214 -7.89 -4.96 -9.18
CA ALA A 214 -9.19 -5.04 -8.51
C ALA A 214 -9.30 -6.20 -7.52
N THR A 215 -8.56 -7.31 -7.72
CA THR A 215 -8.55 -8.43 -6.76
C THR A 215 -8.09 -8.02 -5.36
N ALA A 216 -7.26 -6.98 -5.24
CA ALA A 216 -6.80 -6.47 -3.94
C ALA A 216 -7.89 -5.70 -3.16
N ASN A 217 -9.01 -5.36 -3.81
CA ASN A 217 -10.16 -4.70 -3.20
C ASN A 217 -11.13 -5.69 -2.56
N LEU A 218 -10.92 -7.00 -2.72
CA LEU A 218 -11.77 -8.06 -2.16
C LEU A 218 -10.97 -8.85 -1.13
N LEU A 219 -11.48 -8.91 0.09
CA LEU A 219 -10.91 -9.72 1.17
C LEU A 219 -11.80 -10.94 1.42
N ARG A 220 -11.20 -12.10 1.65
CA ARG A 220 -11.87 -13.30 2.11
C ARG A 220 -12.09 -13.19 3.62
N VAL A 221 -13.35 -13.32 4.05
CA VAL A 221 -13.76 -13.45 5.46
C VAL A 221 -14.58 -14.72 5.56
N ASP A 222 -14.06 -15.71 6.28
CA ASP A 222 -14.63 -17.06 6.35
C ASP A 222 -14.94 -17.60 4.94
N ASP A 223 -16.22 -17.88 4.67
CA ASP A 223 -16.71 -18.40 3.40
C ASP A 223 -17.24 -17.34 2.41
N ARG A 224 -17.07 -16.05 2.71
CA ARG A 224 -17.56 -14.93 1.89
C ARG A 224 -16.45 -13.97 1.49
N TYR A 225 -16.75 -13.09 0.53
CA TYR A 225 -15.86 -12.00 0.16
C TYR A 225 -16.44 -10.65 0.56
N VAL A 226 -15.58 -9.75 1.00
CA VAL A 226 -15.94 -8.38 1.35
C VAL A 226 -15.19 -7.42 0.43
N VAL A 227 -15.94 -6.58 -0.29
CA VAL A 227 -15.39 -5.50 -1.10
C VAL A 227 -15.04 -4.34 -0.17
N VAL A 228 -13.75 -4.06 0.02
CA VAL A 228 -13.26 -3.03 0.95
C VAL A 228 -13.02 -1.67 0.27
N ASP A 229 -12.96 -1.66 -1.06
CA ASP A 229 -12.67 -0.45 -1.84
C ASP A 229 -13.50 -0.38 -3.12
N LEU A 230 -14.25 0.71 -3.28
CA LEU A 230 -15.04 1.05 -4.46
C LEU A 230 -14.68 2.44 -5.02
N GLU A 231 -13.57 3.05 -4.58
CA GLU A 231 -13.17 4.37 -5.04
C GLU A 231 -11.96 4.32 -5.97
N SER A 232 -12.13 4.91 -7.15
CA SER A 232 -11.08 4.99 -8.13
C SER A 232 -9.95 5.90 -7.68
N GLY A 233 -8.73 5.34 -7.70
CA GLY A 233 -7.52 6.12 -7.55
C GLY A 233 -7.05 6.78 -8.84
N ILE A 234 -7.48 6.26 -10.00
CA ILE A 234 -7.15 6.76 -11.34
C ILE A 234 -8.37 6.63 -12.26
N PRO A 235 -8.48 7.42 -13.33
CA PRO A 235 -9.54 7.26 -14.32
C PRO A 235 -9.46 5.88 -15.01
N ALA A 236 -10.63 5.32 -15.34
CA ALA A 236 -10.81 3.98 -15.91
C ALA A 236 -10.39 3.91 -17.38
N MET A 237 -9.09 4.09 -17.63
CA MET A 237 -8.51 4.13 -18.99
C MET A 237 -7.79 2.85 -19.41
N LEU A 238 -7.54 1.91 -18.48
CA LEU A 238 -6.70 0.73 -18.76
C LEU A 238 -7.50 -0.50 -19.26
N VAL A 239 -8.84 -0.44 -19.26
CA VAL A 239 -9.71 -1.52 -19.75
C VAL A 239 -10.61 -0.94 -20.84
N PRO A 240 -10.52 -1.45 -22.09
CA PRO A 240 -11.26 -0.91 -23.23
C PRO A 240 -12.77 -0.79 -23.02
N TYR A 241 -13.40 -1.75 -22.35
CA TYR A 241 -14.84 -1.71 -22.06
C TYR A 241 -15.27 -0.39 -21.39
N TYR A 242 -14.52 0.08 -20.39
CA TYR A 242 -14.87 1.30 -19.65
C TYR A 242 -14.61 2.58 -20.44
N LEU A 243 -13.73 2.55 -21.44
CA LEU A 243 -13.60 3.64 -22.42
C LEU A 243 -14.86 3.74 -23.29
N PHE A 244 -15.36 2.60 -23.79
CA PHE A 244 -16.60 2.56 -24.59
C PHE A 244 -17.83 2.91 -23.76
N ALA A 245 -17.91 2.43 -22.51
CA ALA A 245 -18.98 2.80 -21.59
C ALA A 245 -18.95 4.32 -21.29
N GLY A 246 -17.75 4.88 -21.08
CA GLY A 246 -17.55 6.33 -20.94
C GLY A 246 -18.01 7.11 -22.16
N LEU A 247 -17.69 6.66 -23.38
CA LEU A 247 -18.22 7.26 -24.61
C LEU A 247 -19.74 7.23 -24.66
N ARG A 248 -20.37 6.11 -24.30
CA ARG A 248 -21.84 5.93 -24.34
C ARG A 248 -22.58 6.83 -23.35
N ILE A 249 -22.07 6.96 -22.13
CA ILE A 249 -22.65 7.80 -21.07
C ILE A 249 -22.24 9.28 -21.26
N GLY A 250 -21.30 9.56 -22.15
CA GLY A 250 -20.78 10.90 -22.38
C GLY A 250 -19.86 11.38 -21.25
N SER A 251 -19.13 10.48 -20.60
CA SER A 251 -18.11 10.80 -19.60
C SER A 251 -16.82 10.04 -19.89
N LEU A 252 -15.92 10.64 -20.68
CA LEU A 252 -14.66 10.01 -21.09
C LEU A 252 -13.45 10.73 -20.46
N PRO A 253 -12.56 10.01 -19.76
CA PRO A 253 -12.72 8.66 -19.22
C PRO A 253 -13.62 8.64 -17.98
N LEU A 254 -14.20 7.47 -17.70
CA LEU A 254 -14.95 7.25 -16.46
C LEU A 254 -14.05 7.43 -15.23
N PHE A 255 -14.61 8.02 -14.18
CA PHE A 255 -14.05 8.12 -12.85
C PHE A 255 -15.21 8.08 -11.84
N ASP A 256 -15.59 6.86 -11.46
CA ASP A 256 -16.70 6.56 -10.56
C ASP A 256 -18.05 7.20 -10.96
N ASP A 257 -18.26 7.39 -12.27
CA ASP A 257 -19.54 7.86 -12.82
C ASP A 257 -20.62 6.79 -12.67
N ASN A 258 -21.83 7.24 -12.41
CA ASN A 258 -23.05 6.43 -12.36
C ASN A 258 -24.00 6.84 -13.50
N ASP A 259 -24.96 5.98 -13.79
CA ASP A 259 -26.10 6.25 -14.66
C ASP A 259 -27.36 6.39 -13.79
N PRO A 260 -27.81 7.62 -13.49
CA PRO A 260 -28.96 7.86 -12.62
C PRO A 260 -30.24 7.19 -13.09
N GLN A 261 -30.48 7.17 -14.41
CA GLN A 261 -31.72 6.63 -14.97
C GLN A 261 -31.73 5.11 -14.87
N VAL A 262 -30.59 4.47 -15.15
CA VAL A 262 -30.45 3.02 -15.00
C VAL A 262 -30.54 2.61 -13.54
N LEU A 263 -29.92 3.36 -12.61
CA LEU A 263 -29.97 3.06 -11.18
C LEU A 263 -31.41 3.08 -10.65
N LEU A 264 -32.15 4.18 -10.87
CA LEU A 264 -33.52 4.29 -10.38
C LEU A 264 -34.45 3.24 -11.00
N ARG A 265 -34.30 2.96 -12.30
CA ARG A 265 -35.06 1.91 -12.97
C ARG A 265 -34.74 0.53 -12.43
N PHE A 266 -33.47 0.26 -12.13
CA PHE A 266 -33.04 -1.02 -11.58
C PHE A 266 -33.66 -1.27 -10.20
N LEU A 267 -33.67 -0.25 -9.33
CA LEU A 267 -34.30 -0.33 -8.01
C LEU A 267 -35.80 -0.63 -8.11
N GLU A 268 -36.51 0.05 -9.02
CA GLU A 268 -37.95 -0.18 -9.22
C GLU A 268 -38.22 -1.58 -9.80
N THR A 269 -37.40 -2.03 -10.76
CA THR A 269 -37.55 -3.35 -11.39
C THR A 269 -37.34 -4.48 -10.37
N HIS A 270 -36.44 -4.30 -9.41
CA HIS A 270 -36.11 -5.30 -8.39
C HIS A 270 -36.77 -5.05 -7.04
N ARG A 271 -37.73 -4.11 -6.96
CA ARG A 271 -38.39 -3.68 -5.73
C ARG A 271 -38.83 -4.85 -4.86
N GLY A 272 -39.56 -5.81 -5.41
CA GLY A 272 -40.10 -6.94 -4.64
C GLY A 272 -39.03 -7.79 -3.94
N ILE A 273 -37.90 -8.06 -4.60
CA ILE A 273 -36.80 -8.83 -4.01
C ILE A 273 -36.07 -7.99 -2.96
N LEU A 274 -35.88 -6.69 -3.23
CA LEU A 274 -35.22 -5.75 -2.33
C LEU A 274 -36.03 -5.52 -1.06
N GLU A 275 -37.34 -5.28 -1.16
CA GLU A 275 -38.26 -5.14 -0.03
C GLU A 275 -38.33 -6.43 0.80
N GLN A 276 -38.36 -7.60 0.15
CA GLN A 276 -38.34 -8.89 0.86
C GLN A 276 -37.08 -9.09 1.73
N HIS A 277 -35.91 -8.65 1.28
CA HIS A 277 -34.64 -8.88 1.99
C HIS A 277 -34.21 -7.73 2.91
N LEU A 278 -34.57 -6.49 2.58
CA LEU A 278 -34.19 -5.30 3.34
C LEU A 278 -35.30 -4.83 4.29
N GLY A 279 -36.54 -5.24 4.05
CA GLY A 279 -37.74 -4.66 4.64
C GLY A 279 -38.07 -3.29 4.03
N ASP A 280 -39.28 -2.78 4.31
CA ASP A 280 -39.77 -1.51 3.78
C ASP A 280 -38.85 -0.33 4.16
N ASP A 281 -38.45 -0.25 5.43
CA ASP A 281 -37.51 0.78 5.91
C ASP A 281 -36.13 0.67 5.24
N GLY A 282 -35.67 -0.56 4.99
CA GLY A 282 -34.39 -0.81 4.34
C GLY A 282 -34.40 -0.43 2.86
N PHE A 283 -35.50 -0.71 2.16
CA PHE A 283 -35.70 -0.26 0.78
C PHE A 283 -35.81 1.26 0.70
N GLN A 284 -36.53 1.90 1.62
CA GLN A 284 -36.62 3.36 1.65
C GLN A 284 -35.25 4.01 1.88
N ARG A 285 -34.44 3.48 2.80
CA ARG A 285 -33.05 3.93 3.00
C ARG A 285 -32.21 3.76 1.74
N LEU A 286 -32.31 2.62 1.05
CA LEU A 286 -31.61 2.38 -0.22
C LEU A 286 -32.02 3.39 -1.30
N SER A 287 -33.33 3.67 -1.42
CA SER A 287 -33.85 4.67 -2.35
C SER A 287 -33.28 6.06 -2.05
N ASN A 288 -33.32 6.47 -0.77
CA ASN A 288 -32.77 7.74 -0.33
C ASN A 288 -31.25 7.83 -0.62
N ASP A 289 -30.50 6.76 -0.31
CA ASP A 289 -29.06 6.69 -0.57
C ASP A 289 -28.75 6.81 -2.08
N ALA A 290 -29.55 6.18 -2.93
CA ALA A 290 -29.41 6.27 -4.39
C ALA A 290 -29.69 7.69 -4.91
N GLU A 291 -30.71 8.36 -4.38
CA GLU A 291 -31.01 9.76 -4.70
C GLU A 291 -29.89 10.70 -4.27
N LYS A 292 -29.37 10.54 -3.04
CA LYS A 292 -28.23 11.31 -2.53
C LYS A 292 -26.95 11.07 -3.33
N LEU A 293 -26.72 9.82 -3.73
CA LEU A 293 -25.63 9.46 -4.64
C LEU A 293 -25.73 10.20 -5.99
N ILE A 294 -26.93 10.25 -6.57
CA ILE A 294 -27.19 10.95 -7.84
C ILE A 294 -26.98 12.46 -7.65
N GLU A 295 -27.56 13.04 -6.60
CA GLU A 295 -27.44 14.46 -6.25
C GLU A 295 -25.97 14.89 -6.13
N HIS A 296 -25.21 14.25 -5.25
CA HIS A 296 -23.81 14.61 -5.01
C HIS A 296 -22.92 14.29 -6.21
N SER A 297 -23.19 13.22 -6.96
CA SER A 297 -22.48 12.96 -8.22
C SER A 297 -22.70 14.09 -9.22
N LEU A 298 -23.93 14.57 -9.41
CA LEU A 298 -24.22 15.70 -10.29
C LEU A 298 -23.55 16.99 -9.82
N LEU A 299 -23.63 17.32 -8.53
CA LEU A 299 -23.02 18.52 -7.94
C LEU A 299 -21.50 18.53 -8.06
N TRP A 300 -20.86 17.38 -7.85
CA TRP A 300 -19.42 17.22 -8.08
C TRP A 300 -19.07 17.42 -9.56
N LYS A 301 -19.72 16.67 -10.46
CA LYS A 301 -19.32 16.59 -11.87
C LYS A 301 -19.60 17.89 -12.62
N GLN A 302 -20.65 18.63 -12.26
CA GLN A 302 -20.98 19.94 -12.85
C GLN A 302 -19.97 21.05 -12.48
N ALA A 303 -19.11 20.84 -11.48
CA ALA A 303 -18.10 21.78 -11.04
C ALA A 303 -16.70 21.46 -11.58
N GLU A 304 -16.57 20.47 -12.47
CA GLU A 304 -15.31 20.11 -13.12
C GLU A 304 -15.30 20.52 -14.59
N ILE A 305 -14.16 21.03 -15.08
CA ILE A 305 -14.01 21.43 -16.48
C ILE A 305 -14.17 20.22 -17.41
N ALA A 306 -13.43 19.14 -17.11
CA ALA A 306 -13.56 17.80 -17.70
C ALA A 306 -13.98 17.80 -19.19
N VAL A 307 -13.08 18.25 -20.07
CA VAL A 307 -13.38 18.47 -21.52
C VAL A 307 -13.93 17.23 -22.22
N GLY A 308 -13.61 16.02 -21.75
CA GLY A 308 -14.11 14.76 -22.28
C GLY A 308 -15.52 14.34 -21.79
N ARG A 309 -16.20 15.17 -20.97
CA ARG A 309 -17.60 14.96 -20.57
C ARG A 309 -18.56 15.73 -21.47
N HIS A 310 -19.78 15.23 -21.62
CA HIS A 310 -20.76 15.73 -22.57
C HIS A 310 -21.29 17.12 -22.18
N GLY A 311 -21.43 17.98 -23.20
CA GLY A 311 -21.68 19.42 -23.05
C GLY A 311 -20.41 20.16 -22.66
N LEU A 312 -19.95 21.14 -23.45
CA LEU A 312 -18.85 22.04 -23.06
C LEU A 312 -19.31 22.85 -21.85
N PRO A 313 -18.99 22.45 -20.59
CA PRO A 313 -19.67 23.00 -19.43
C PRO A 313 -19.34 24.49 -19.31
N ILE A 314 -18.14 24.86 -19.76
CA ILE A 314 -17.49 26.17 -19.73
C ILE A 314 -18.40 27.31 -20.21
N VAL A 315 -19.30 27.04 -21.16
CA VAL A 315 -20.20 28.06 -21.73
C VAL A 315 -21.45 28.30 -20.88
N SER A 316 -21.91 27.29 -20.13
CA SER A 316 -23.16 27.37 -19.37
C SER A 316 -23.02 28.28 -18.13
N ARG A 317 -24.08 29.04 -17.80
CA ARG A 317 -24.13 29.82 -16.55
C ARG A 317 -24.06 28.90 -15.33
N ARG A 318 -24.81 27.80 -15.37
CA ARG A 318 -24.83 26.76 -14.31
C ARG A 318 -23.44 26.25 -13.96
N PHE A 319 -22.64 25.88 -14.95
CA PHE A 319 -21.25 25.46 -14.72
C PHE A 319 -20.41 26.59 -14.13
N ARG A 320 -20.47 27.80 -14.70
CA ARG A 320 -19.65 28.93 -14.22
C ARG A 320 -19.91 29.22 -12.75
N ASP A 321 -21.17 29.15 -12.34
CA ASP A 321 -21.56 29.34 -10.94
C ASP A 321 -21.09 28.17 -10.07
N ALA A 322 -21.32 26.92 -10.49
CA ALA A 322 -20.88 25.74 -9.74
C ALA A 322 -19.34 25.67 -9.59
N TYR A 323 -18.61 25.88 -10.68
CA TYR A 323 -17.14 25.94 -10.70
C TYR A 323 -16.64 27.07 -9.81
N ARG A 324 -17.27 28.26 -9.86
CA ARG A 324 -16.90 29.38 -9.00
C ARG A 324 -17.05 29.04 -7.53
N HIS A 325 -18.22 28.56 -7.09
CA HIS A 325 -18.43 28.17 -5.70
C HIS A 325 -17.40 27.12 -5.26
N ARG A 326 -17.18 26.09 -6.08
CA ARG A 326 -16.18 25.07 -5.78
C ARG A 326 -14.77 25.63 -5.63
N ARG A 327 -14.37 26.59 -6.46
CA ARG A 327 -13.06 27.24 -6.34
C ARG A 327 -12.94 28.04 -5.04
N LEU A 328 -14.00 28.73 -4.63
CA LEU A 328 -14.03 29.46 -3.36
C LEU A 328 -13.96 28.51 -2.17
N ASP A 329 -14.71 27.41 -2.19
CA ASP A 329 -14.66 26.38 -1.14
C ASP A 329 -13.25 25.80 -1.00
N ILE A 330 -12.60 25.47 -2.12
CA ILE A 330 -11.22 24.99 -2.14
C ILE A 330 -10.26 26.04 -1.56
N TRP A 331 -10.47 27.34 -1.86
CA TRP A 331 -9.63 28.41 -1.33
C TRP A 331 -9.80 28.56 0.18
N LYS A 332 -11.04 28.53 0.67
CA LYS A 332 -11.35 28.60 2.09
C LYS A 332 -10.79 27.38 2.85
N GLN A 333 -11.05 26.16 2.36
CA GLN A 333 -10.57 24.91 2.95
C GLN A 333 -9.04 24.81 2.99
N ASN A 334 -8.35 25.35 1.98
CA ASN A 334 -6.89 25.40 1.96
C ASN A 334 -6.29 26.58 2.72
N ASP A 335 -7.12 27.36 3.42
CA ASP A 335 -6.73 28.54 4.19
C ASP A 335 -5.98 29.57 3.31
N LEU A 336 -6.49 29.77 2.09
CA LEU A 336 -6.02 30.76 1.12
C LEU A 336 -6.71 32.12 1.28
N THR A 337 -7.95 32.10 1.78
CA THR A 337 -8.80 33.26 2.03
C THR A 337 -9.30 33.28 3.47
N ASP A 338 -9.36 34.47 4.08
CA ASP A 338 -10.09 34.67 5.35
C ASP A 338 -11.59 34.85 5.11
N ASP A 339 -12.40 34.77 6.19
CA ASP A 339 -13.87 34.90 6.12
C ASP A 339 -14.30 36.20 5.41
N THR A 340 -13.69 37.33 5.79
CA THR A 340 -14.04 38.63 5.20
C THR A 340 -13.76 38.71 3.69
N THR A 341 -12.70 38.04 3.23
CA THR A 341 -12.36 38.00 1.81
C THR A 341 -13.23 36.98 1.08
N ASP A 342 -13.54 35.85 1.70
CA ASP A 342 -14.43 34.82 1.16
C ASP A 342 -15.84 35.38 0.91
N GLU A 343 -16.43 36.07 1.89
CA GLU A 343 -17.74 36.74 1.76
C GLU A 343 -17.77 37.72 0.59
N LYS A 344 -16.73 38.56 0.46
CA LYS A 344 -16.58 39.51 -0.66
C LYS A 344 -16.44 38.82 -2.03
N LEU A 345 -15.84 37.64 -2.06
CA LEU A 345 -15.71 36.85 -3.29
C LEU A 345 -17.04 36.15 -3.63
N ARG A 346 -17.79 35.70 -2.61
CA ARG A 346 -19.11 35.09 -2.78
C ARG A 346 -20.20 36.10 -3.19
N SER A 347 -20.06 37.38 -2.86
CA SER A 347 -20.96 38.44 -3.34
C SER A 347 -20.66 38.91 -4.78
N SER A 348 -19.52 38.52 -5.37
CA SER A 348 -19.08 38.99 -6.70
C SER A 348 -19.07 37.87 -7.75
N SER A 349 -19.75 38.05 -8.89
CA SER A 349 -19.80 37.06 -9.98
C SER A 349 -18.51 36.95 -10.82
N ARG A 350 -17.54 37.85 -10.63
CA ARG A 350 -16.35 37.96 -11.50
C ARG A 350 -15.15 37.20 -10.93
N LEU A 351 -15.17 35.86 -11.02
CA LEU A 351 -14.04 35.02 -10.58
C LEU A 351 -12.76 35.28 -11.39
N LEU A 352 -12.89 35.31 -12.72
CA LEU A 352 -11.76 35.39 -13.67
C LEU A 352 -11.02 36.73 -13.64
N THR A 353 -11.61 37.78 -13.06
CA THR A 353 -10.96 39.10 -12.98
C THR A 353 -10.16 39.27 -11.69
N ARG A 354 -10.11 38.26 -10.81
CA ARG A 354 -9.41 38.34 -9.52
C ARG A 354 -7.97 37.86 -9.66
N PRO A 355 -6.96 38.62 -9.16
CA PRO A 355 -5.57 38.18 -9.14
C PRO A 355 -5.39 36.82 -8.43
N LEU A 356 -6.20 36.57 -7.39
CA LEU A 356 -6.20 35.31 -6.65
C LEU A 356 -6.39 34.07 -7.53
N TYR A 357 -7.21 34.18 -8.59
CA TYR A 357 -7.42 33.11 -9.56
C TYR A 357 -6.15 32.84 -10.37
N TRP A 358 -5.56 33.89 -10.95
CA TRP A 358 -4.38 33.80 -11.81
C TRP A 358 -3.11 33.38 -11.08
N LEU A 359 -2.93 33.84 -9.83
CA LEU A 359 -1.83 33.42 -8.97
C LEU A 359 -1.84 31.90 -8.69
N GLY A 360 -3.00 31.25 -8.84
CA GLY A 360 -3.14 29.80 -8.71
C GLY A 360 -2.52 28.99 -9.85
N PHE A 361 -2.20 29.61 -11.00
CA PHE A 361 -1.47 28.95 -12.09
C PHE A 361 0.03 28.90 -11.84
N ILE A 362 0.57 29.73 -10.94
CA ILE A 362 1.97 29.66 -10.56
C ILE A 362 2.17 28.32 -9.84
N PRO A 363 2.96 27.40 -10.42
CA PRO A 363 3.09 26.07 -9.86
C PRO A 363 3.74 26.12 -8.47
N THR A 364 3.59 25.03 -7.73
CA THR A 364 4.26 24.76 -6.44
C THR A 364 3.74 25.56 -5.23
N ALA A 365 4.59 25.76 -4.23
CA ALA A 365 4.25 26.48 -2.99
C ALA A 365 4.23 28.00 -3.20
N VAL A 366 4.95 28.52 -4.20
CA VAL A 366 5.06 29.96 -4.47
C VAL A 366 3.70 30.56 -4.82
N GLY A 367 2.96 29.96 -5.75
CA GLY A 367 1.61 30.40 -6.10
C GLY A 367 0.68 30.44 -4.89
N ARG A 368 0.69 29.40 -4.05
CA ARG A 368 -0.12 29.36 -2.81
C ARG A 368 0.26 30.45 -1.81
N VAL A 369 1.54 30.77 -1.66
CA VAL A 369 1.99 31.86 -0.79
C VAL A 369 1.49 33.20 -1.35
N LEU A 370 1.64 33.45 -2.64
CA LEU A 370 1.14 34.66 -3.29
C LEU A 370 -0.38 34.79 -3.15
N GLN A 371 -1.11 33.68 -3.33
CA GLN A 371 -2.56 33.62 -3.11
C GLN A 371 -2.91 34.00 -1.67
N ARG A 372 -2.23 33.42 -0.66
CA ARG A 372 -2.46 33.77 0.76
C ARG A 372 -2.10 35.22 1.09
N LEU A 373 -1.03 35.76 0.52
CA LEU A 373 -0.65 37.17 0.70
C LEU A 373 -1.73 38.11 0.19
N HIS A 374 -2.44 37.74 -0.88
CA HIS A 374 -3.55 38.50 -1.42
C HIS A 374 -4.86 38.27 -0.64
N GLY A 375 -5.22 37.00 -0.42
CA GLY A 375 -6.53 36.58 0.08
C GLY A 375 -6.69 36.50 1.59
N HIS A 376 -5.61 36.51 2.37
CA HIS A 376 -5.67 36.29 3.82
C HIS A 376 -4.93 37.39 4.60
N ARG A 377 -5.71 38.25 5.28
CA ARG A 377 -5.22 39.43 6.01
C ARG A 377 -4.29 39.07 7.16
N ALA A 378 -4.64 38.07 7.99
CA ALA A 378 -3.79 37.63 9.09
C ALA A 378 -2.47 37.05 8.59
N PHE A 379 -2.50 36.23 7.52
CA PHE A 379 -1.28 35.71 6.90
C PHE A 379 -0.39 36.85 6.35
N ARG A 380 -0.98 37.82 5.65
CA ARG A 380 -0.27 39.01 5.15
C ARG A 380 0.36 39.82 6.29
N GLN A 381 -0.34 40.01 7.40
CA GLN A 381 0.21 40.71 8.55
C GLN A 381 1.35 39.92 9.20
N ARG A 382 1.17 38.61 9.40
CA ARG A 382 2.24 37.72 9.89
C ARG A 382 3.46 37.73 8.97
N PHE A 383 3.27 37.76 7.66
CA PHE A 383 4.36 37.87 6.69
C PHE A 383 5.08 39.21 6.79
N LYS A 384 4.35 40.35 6.87
CA LYS A 384 4.95 41.67 7.11
C LYS A 384 5.74 41.71 8.41
N ASN A 385 5.19 41.15 9.48
CA ASN A 385 5.86 41.06 10.78
C ASN A 385 7.11 40.18 10.68
N ALA A 386 7.07 39.05 9.97
CA ALA A 386 8.24 38.18 9.77
C ALA A 386 9.35 38.84 8.92
N VAL A 387 8.99 39.75 8.02
CA VAL A 387 9.99 40.53 7.25
C VAL A 387 10.63 41.61 8.12
N ARG A 388 9.86 42.23 9.03
CA ARG A 388 10.31 43.35 9.87
C ARG A 388 10.97 42.92 11.18
N ASP A 389 10.52 41.82 11.78
CA ASP A 389 10.95 41.34 13.09
C ASP A 389 11.67 39.98 12.97
N THR A 390 12.92 39.98 13.40
CA THR A 390 13.78 38.79 13.39
C THR A 390 13.30 37.70 14.36
N ARG A 391 12.66 38.07 15.48
CA ARG A 391 12.13 37.10 16.45
C ARG A 391 10.97 36.32 15.85
N VAL A 392 9.97 37.02 15.32
CA VAL A 392 8.82 36.41 14.64
C VAL A 392 9.26 35.56 13.45
N ARG A 393 10.26 36.03 12.68
CA ARG A 393 10.85 35.24 11.60
C ARG A 393 11.43 33.92 12.09
N ASN A 394 12.19 33.95 13.18
CA ASN A 394 12.83 32.76 13.74
C ASN A 394 11.80 31.78 14.30
N GLU A 395 10.73 32.25 14.94
CA GLU A 395 9.63 31.42 15.44
C GLU A 395 8.92 30.69 14.28
N ILE A 396 8.59 31.40 13.19
CA ILE A 396 7.95 30.80 12.01
C ILE A 396 8.86 29.76 11.34
N LEU A 397 10.15 30.07 11.19
CA LEU A 397 11.12 29.15 10.61
C LEU A 397 11.30 27.90 11.49
N THR A 398 11.29 28.07 12.81
CA THR A 398 11.38 26.97 13.77
C THR A 398 10.19 26.02 13.61
N ALA A 399 8.97 26.55 13.66
CA ALA A 399 7.75 25.75 13.47
C ALA A 399 7.70 25.07 12.08
N TYR A 400 8.24 25.70 11.03
CA TYR A 400 8.36 25.07 9.72
C TYR A 400 9.35 23.91 9.72
N CYS A 401 10.55 24.10 10.27
CA CYS A 401 11.57 23.07 10.35
C CYS A 401 11.12 21.88 11.19
N GLU A 402 10.43 22.12 12.31
CA GLU A 402 9.93 21.06 13.19
C GLU A 402 8.87 20.20 12.51
N ARG A 403 7.87 20.83 11.87
CA ARG A 403 6.84 20.11 11.12
C ARG A 403 7.43 19.29 9.97
N LYS A 404 8.44 19.82 9.27
CA LYS A 404 9.12 19.06 8.22
C LYS A 404 9.95 17.90 8.78
N SER A 405 10.57 18.08 9.93
CA SER A 405 11.31 17.03 10.63
C SER A 405 10.38 15.87 11.00
N ARG A 406 9.23 16.16 11.63
CA ARG A 406 8.20 15.15 11.96
C ARG A 406 7.76 14.36 10.74
N ASN A 407 7.43 15.05 9.65
CA ASN A 407 7.04 14.40 8.40
C ASN A 407 8.15 13.49 7.83
N TRP A 408 9.42 13.88 7.94
CA TRP A 408 10.54 13.03 7.54
C TRP A 408 10.74 11.84 8.48
N GLN A 409 10.49 11.99 9.78
CA GLN A 409 10.55 10.89 10.76
C GLN A 409 9.48 9.84 10.45
N GLU A 410 8.23 10.26 10.22
CA GLU A 410 7.12 9.39 9.81
C GLU A 410 7.41 8.64 8.51
N GLN A 411 8.15 9.28 7.58
CA GLN A 411 8.57 8.66 6.32
C GLN A 411 9.82 7.77 6.48
N GLY A 412 10.40 7.68 7.67
CA GLY A 412 11.65 6.96 7.93
C GLY A 412 12.85 7.55 7.19
N ARG A 413 12.80 8.83 6.80
CA ARG A 413 13.86 9.55 6.07
C ARG A 413 14.97 10.04 6.98
N VAL A 414 14.65 10.32 8.24
CA VAL A 414 15.59 10.76 9.28
C VAL A 414 15.37 9.93 10.54
N GLN A 415 16.35 9.96 11.44
CA GLN A 415 16.29 9.26 12.72
C GLN A 415 15.11 9.79 13.58
N PRO A 416 14.38 8.94 14.32
CA PRO A 416 13.23 9.37 15.13
C PRO A 416 13.53 10.47 16.15
N ALA A 417 14.73 10.47 16.74
CA ALA A 417 15.15 11.50 17.71
C ALA A 417 15.56 12.83 17.04
N ARG A 418 15.71 12.88 15.72
CA ARG A 418 16.32 14.02 15.03
C ARG A 418 15.29 15.08 14.68
N MET A 419 15.39 16.22 15.35
CA MET A 419 14.57 17.41 15.10
C MET A 419 15.42 18.58 14.61
N PHE A 420 14.94 19.27 13.57
CA PHE A 420 15.52 20.53 13.13
C PHE A 420 14.64 21.68 13.59
N SER A 421 15.23 22.64 14.32
CA SER A 421 14.57 23.87 14.75
C SER A 421 14.98 25.10 13.94
N LYS A 422 15.91 24.97 12.98
CA LYS A 422 16.41 26.08 12.16
C LYS A 422 16.72 25.61 10.74
N LEU A 423 16.72 26.55 9.78
CA LEU A 423 17.16 26.38 8.38
C LEU A 423 18.69 26.20 8.28
N SER A 424 19.24 25.19 8.97
CA SER A 424 20.64 24.82 8.83
C SER A 424 20.96 24.26 7.45
N LEU A 425 22.23 24.27 7.05
CA LEU A 425 22.70 23.59 5.83
C LEU A 425 22.26 22.12 5.79
N ARG A 426 22.25 21.45 6.95
CA ARG A 426 21.78 20.06 7.08
C ARG A 426 20.27 19.92 6.83
N PHE A 427 19.47 20.89 7.25
CA PHE A 427 18.04 20.93 6.96
C PHE A 427 17.80 21.12 5.46
N ILE A 428 18.49 22.08 4.84
CA ILE A 428 18.38 22.36 3.40
C ILE A 428 18.80 21.13 2.57
N GLY A 429 19.90 20.48 2.96
CA GLY A 429 20.35 19.22 2.34
C GLY A 429 19.30 18.11 2.44
N ASN A 430 18.72 17.88 3.62
CA ASN A 430 17.64 16.91 3.80
C ASN A 430 16.37 17.28 3.02
N TRP A 431 16.06 18.57 2.93
CA TRP A 431 14.94 19.05 2.15
C TRP A 431 15.12 18.76 0.67
N ALA A 432 16.29 19.06 0.10
CA ALA A 432 16.61 18.76 -1.29
C ALA A 432 16.56 17.25 -1.57
N LEU A 433 17.22 16.44 -0.73
CA LEU A 433 17.21 14.97 -0.84
C LEU A 433 15.79 14.40 -0.74
N SER A 434 14.92 14.98 0.10
CA SER A 434 13.54 14.51 0.21
C SER A 434 12.71 14.66 -1.06
N LYS A 435 13.15 15.50 -2.00
CA LYS A 435 12.50 15.73 -3.29
C LYS A 435 13.01 14.83 -4.39
N THR A 436 14.28 14.47 -4.33
CA THR A 436 14.97 13.79 -5.44
C THR A 436 15.24 12.32 -5.17
N VAL A 437 15.29 11.91 -3.90
CA VAL A 437 15.83 10.61 -3.49
C VAL A 437 14.83 9.79 -2.66
N PRO A 438 14.77 8.45 -2.83
CA PRO A 438 13.97 7.56 -1.99
C PRO A 438 14.31 7.65 -0.50
N ALA A 439 13.35 7.35 0.37
CA ALA A 439 13.51 7.54 1.81
C ALA A 439 14.70 6.78 2.42
N ALA A 440 14.93 5.54 1.99
CA ALA A 440 16.04 4.72 2.45
C ALA A 440 17.41 5.33 2.13
N LEU A 441 17.58 5.89 0.93
CA LEU A 441 18.85 6.51 0.53
C LEU A 441 19.07 7.85 1.23
N GLN A 442 18.00 8.63 1.44
CA GLN A 442 18.08 9.83 2.28
C GLN A 442 18.49 9.47 3.73
N ARG A 443 17.91 8.42 4.32
CA ARG A 443 18.29 7.96 5.66
C ARG A 443 19.76 7.56 5.71
N TRP A 444 20.22 6.80 4.72
CA TRP A 444 21.63 6.41 4.63
C TRP A 444 22.60 7.60 4.49
N ALA A 445 22.22 8.63 3.73
CA ALA A 445 23.04 9.84 3.57
C ALA A 445 23.05 10.70 4.84
N SER A 446 21.89 10.85 5.49
CA SER A 446 21.70 11.81 6.59
C SER A 446 22.06 11.28 7.98
N ASP A 447 21.93 9.97 8.21
CA ASP A 447 22.12 9.31 9.50
C ASP A 447 23.42 8.48 9.50
N GLY A 448 24.40 8.96 10.26
CA GLY A 448 25.72 8.33 10.36
C GLY A 448 25.70 6.98 11.07
N ASP A 449 24.85 6.82 12.09
CA ASP A 449 24.74 5.59 12.87
C ASP A 449 24.02 4.51 12.07
N HIS A 450 22.96 4.89 11.35
CA HIS A 450 22.28 4.01 10.41
C HIS A 450 23.22 3.55 9.30
N ARG A 451 23.99 4.48 8.72
CA ARG A 451 25.01 4.15 7.71
C ARG A 451 26.08 3.22 8.26
N ARG A 452 26.63 3.50 9.45
CA ARG A 452 27.64 2.67 10.11
C ARG A 452 27.10 1.26 10.39
N THR A 453 25.88 1.16 10.91
CA THR A 453 25.21 -0.13 11.18
C THR A 453 25.01 -0.91 9.89
N ASN A 454 24.52 -0.26 8.82
CA ASN A 454 24.32 -0.91 7.53
C ASN A 454 25.66 -1.38 6.94
N LEU A 455 26.72 -0.58 6.99
CA LEU A 455 28.06 -0.96 6.55
C LEU A 455 28.65 -2.11 7.39
N GLN A 456 28.46 -2.09 8.71
CA GLN A 456 28.87 -3.20 9.59
C GLN A 456 28.14 -4.49 9.22
N ARG A 457 26.82 -4.43 8.98
CA ARG A 457 26.05 -5.59 8.51
C ARG A 457 26.52 -6.08 7.15
N ILE A 458 26.79 -5.20 6.18
CA ILE A 458 27.35 -5.56 4.87
C ILE A 458 28.68 -6.29 5.05
N LEU A 459 29.58 -5.73 5.85
CA LEU A 459 30.89 -6.32 6.13
C LEU A 459 30.75 -7.69 6.79
N LEU A 460 29.94 -7.80 7.84
CA LEU A 460 29.68 -9.06 8.54
C LEU A 460 29.04 -10.11 7.62
N LEU A 461 28.10 -9.72 6.74
CA LEU A 461 27.52 -10.64 5.77
C LEU A 461 28.52 -11.06 4.69
N ALA A 462 29.60 -10.30 4.46
CA ALA A 462 30.68 -10.70 3.57
C ALA A 462 31.67 -11.67 4.26
N VAL A 463 32.01 -11.43 5.55
CA VAL A 463 33.15 -12.11 6.20
C VAL A 463 32.78 -13.10 7.31
N SER A 464 31.63 -12.94 7.99
CA SER A 464 31.27 -13.74 9.17
C SER A 464 30.28 -14.85 8.84
N ALA A 465 30.73 -16.10 8.95
CA ALA A 465 29.89 -17.28 8.74
C ALA A 465 28.72 -17.36 9.74
N ARG A 466 28.97 -17.05 11.01
CA ARG A 466 27.97 -17.06 12.07
C ARG A 466 26.89 -16.02 11.81
N PHE A 467 27.27 -14.78 11.49
CA PHE A 467 26.30 -13.71 11.20
C PHE A 467 25.49 -13.99 9.94
N GLN A 468 26.14 -14.46 8.87
CA GLN A 468 25.48 -14.89 7.64
C GLN A 468 24.35 -15.90 7.91
N ARG A 469 24.63 -16.92 8.73
CA ARG A 469 23.67 -17.97 9.07
C ARG A 469 22.47 -17.42 9.82
N GLU A 470 22.68 -16.72 10.93
CA GLU A 470 21.58 -16.22 11.76
C GLU A 470 20.75 -15.17 11.03
N PHE A 471 21.38 -14.27 10.27
CA PHE A 471 20.67 -13.29 9.46
C PHE A 471 19.84 -13.95 8.35
N GLY A 472 20.37 -15.01 7.73
CA GLY A 472 19.64 -15.79 6.74
C GLY A 472 18.43 -16.51 7.33
N LYS A 473 18.58 -17.13 8.51
CA LYS A 473 17.48 -17.76 9.26
C LYS A 473 16.41 -16.73 9.60
N TYR A 474 16.80 -15.57 10.13
CA TYR A 474 15.90 -14.46 10.44
C TYR A 474 15.08 -14.03 9.21
N ALA A 475 15.74 -13.79 8.07
CA ALA A 475 15.07 -13.34 6.86
C ALA A 475 14.09 -14.37 6.28
N ILE A 476 14.43 -15.66 6.31
CA ILE A 476 13.57 -16.75 5.83
C ILE A 476 12.37 -16.93 6.77
N ARG A 477 12.60 -17.00 8.09
CA ARG A 477 11.53 -17.10 9.10
C ARG A 477 10.59 -15.89 9.05
N GLY A 478 11.13 -14.69 8.85
CA GLY A 478 10.33 -13.48 8.66
C GLY A 478 9.39 -13.59 7.47
N THR A 479 9.87 -14.12 6.34
CA THR A 479 9.04 -14.32 5.14
C THR A 479 7.96 -15.39 5.35
N ILE A 480 8.28 -16.50 6.05
CA ILE A 480 7.30 -17.53 6.41
C ILE A 480 6.19 -16.93 7.28
N ARG A 481 6.56 -16.16 8.33
CA ARG A 481 5.60 -15.46 9.19
C ARG A 481 4.75 -14.44 8.43
N GLU A 482 5.33 -13.72 7.46
CA GLU A 482 4.58 -12.79 6.61
C GLU A 482 3.50 -13.50 5.79
N TRP A 483 3.79 -14.67 5.22
CA TRP A 483 2.84 -15.47 4.45
C TRP A 483 1.78 -16.14 5.32
N ASP A 484 2.19 -16.64 6.48
CA ASP A 484 1.30 -17.25 7.47
C ASP A 484 0.25 -16.25 7.98
N LYS A 485 0.69 -15.08 8.44
CA LYS A 485 -0.18 -13.98 8.87
C LYS A 485 -1.09 -13.46 7.77
N ALA A 486 -0.64 -13.54 6.52
CA ALA A 486 -1.46 -13.18 5.37
C ALA A 486 -2.52 -14.24 5.03
N GLY A 487 -2.53 -15.39 5.72
CA GLY A 487 -3.40 -16.53 5.41
C GLY A 487 -3.07 -17.21 4.09
N ARG A 488 -1.85 -17.03 3.58
CA ARG A 488 -1.43 -17.45 2.22
C ARG A 488 -0.78 -18.82 2.18
N LEU A 489 -0.43 -19.39 3.33
CA LEU A 489 0.07 -20.77 3.43
C LEU A 489 -1.10 -21.75 3.39
N GLN A 490 -0.86 -22.92 2.80
CA GLN A 490 -1.83 -24.02 2.80
C GLN A 490 -1.88 -24.70 4.19
N PRO A 491 -2.99 -25.37 4.55
CA PRO A 491 -3.07 -26.13 5.80
C PRO A 491 -1.90 -27.13 5.94
N GLY A 492 -1.21 -27.11 7.08
CA GLY A 492 -0.03 -27.96 7.34
C GLY A 492 1.29 -27.48 6.71
N GLU A 493 1.28 -26.50 5.79
CA GLU A 493 2.50 -25.98 5.15
C GLU A 493 3.39 -25.24 6.15
N LEU A 494 2.81 -24.49 7.10
CA LEU A 494 3.55 -23.80 8.15
C LEU A 494 4.43 -24.74 8.99
N GLN A 495 3.84 -25.82 9.51
CA GLN A 495 4.54 -26.80 10.35
C GLN A 495 5.67 -27.48 9.56
N ALA A 496 5.42 -27.81 8.29
CA ALA A 496 6.43 -28.35 7.41
C ALA A 496 7.59 -27.35 7.20
N LEU A 497 7.31 -26.09 6.87
CA LEU A 497 8.34 -25.07 6.66
C LEU A 497 9.13 -24.75 7.95
N GLN A 498 8.47 -24.75 9.10
CA GLN A 498 9.11 -24.54 10.40
C GLN A 498 10.05 -25.71 10.77
N SER A 499 9.63 -26.95 10.50
CA SER A 499 10.46 -28.14 10.72
C SER A 499 11.72 -28.14 9.83
N GLU A 500 11.58 -27.84 8.52
CA GLU A 500 12.71 -27.80 7.58
C GLU A 500 13.69 -26.66 7.92
N SER A 501 13.17 -25.47 8.25
CA SER A 501 13.99 -24.29 8.61
C SER A 501 14.70 -24.41 9.97
N SER A 502 14.39 -25.44 10.75
CA SER A 502 15.03 -25.74 12.04
C SER A 502 16.04 -26.89 11.95
N SER A 503 16.15 -27.55 10.79
CA SER A 503 17.08 -28.66 10.57
C SER A 503 18.55 -28.20 10.54
N GLN A 504 19.47 -29.02 11.05
CA GLN A 504 20.91 -28.70 11.01
C GLN A 504 21.45 -28.60 9.57
N ASN A 505 20.89 -29.36 8.62
CA ASN A 505 21.26 -29.30 7.21
C ASN A 505 20.91 -27.96 6.55
N PHE A 506 19.98 -27.18 7.11
CA PHE A 506 19.59 -25.87 6.61
C PHE A 506 20.61 -24.76 6.96
N ASP A 507 21.50 -24.97 7.93
CA ASP A 507 22.45 -23.95 8.39
C ASP A 507 23.39 -23.43 7.29
N GLU A 508 23.91 -24.33 6.46
CA GLU A 508 24.80 -23.97 5.35
C GLU A 508 24.04 -23.20 4.27
N TYR A 509 22.77 -23.55 4.06
CA TYR A 509 21.88 -22.87 3.14
C TYR A 509 21.56 -21.45 3.66
N ALA A 510 21.08 -21.31 4.90
CA ALA A 510 20.82 -20.01 5.52
C ALA A 510 22.04 -19.08 5.46
N ARG A 511 23.24 -19.63 5.66
CA ARG A 511 24.50 -18.89 5.50
C ARG A 511 24.71 -18.37 4.07
N CYS A 512 24.50 -19.21 3.06
CA CYS A 512 24.57 -18.78 1.65
C CYS A 512 23.56 -17.66 1.35
N PHE A 513 22.33 -17.79 1.83
CA PHE A 513 21.29 -16.78 1.66
C PHE A 513 21.67 -15.44 2.32
N GLY A 514 22.12 -15.48 3.58
CA GLY A 514 22.59 -14.30 4.30
C GLY A 514 23.69 -13.55 3.56
N MET A 515 24.67 -14.27 3.00
CA MET A 515 25.71 -13.65 2.19
C MET A 515 25.11 -12.96 0.94
N HIS A 516 24.18 -13.57 0.21
CA HIS A 516 23.56 -12.93 -0.95
C HIS A 516 22.70 -11.71 -0.59
N LEU A 517 22.12 -11.67 0.61
CA LEU A 517 21.45 -10.48 1.13
C LEU A 517 22.38 -9.28 1.31
N SER A 518 23.71 -9.48 1.48
CA SER A 518 24.68 -8.37 1.50
C SER A 518 24.61 -7.51 0.23
N VAL A 519 24.40 -8.14 -0.94
CA VAL A 519 24.26 -7.44 -2.23
C VAL A 519 22.98 -6.59 -2.24
N LYS A 520 21.91 -7.03 -1.56
CA LYS A 520 20.69 -6.24 -1.39
C LYS A 520 20.88 -5.06 -0.44
N LEU A 521 21.70 -5.17 0.60
CA LEU A 521 22.00 -4.04 1.50
C LEU A 521 22.77 -2.91 0.80
N ILE A 522 23.46 -3.21 -0.31
CA ILE A 522 24.14 -2.23 -1.18
C ILE A 522 23.19 -1.68 -2.26
N ALA A 523 22.02 -2.30 -2.49
CA ALA A 523 21.08 -1.90 -3.53
C ALA A 523 20.64 -0.43 -3.49
N PRO A 524 20.46 0.23 -2.33
CA PRO A 524 20.15 1.66 -2.28
C PRO A 524 21.20 2.54 -2.99
N LEU A 525 22.46 2.10 -3.04
CA LEU A 525 23.54 2.77 -3.76
C LEU A 525 23.59 2.38 -5.25
N LEU A 526 23.38 1.09 -5.55
CA LEU A 526 23.50 0.57 -6.92
C LEU A 526 22.34 0.98 -7.83
N ILE A 527 21.11 1.07 -7.32
CA ILE A 527 19.93 1.39 -8.15
C ILE A 527 20.04 2.79 -8.77
N PRO A 528 20.33 3.87 -8.03
CA PRO A 528 20.54 5.19 -8.62
C PRO A 528 21.71 5.21 -9.60
N LEU A 529 22.80 4.49 -9.30
CA LEU A 529 23.97 4.42 -10.16
C LEU A 529 23.66 3.70 -11.49
N LYS A 530 22.80 2.67 -11.47
CA LYS A 530 22.29 2.01 -12.68
C LYS A 530 21.38 2.94 -13.49
N ILE A 531 20.44 3.64 -12.87
CA ILE A 531 19.52 4.55 -13.55
C ILE A 531 20.30 5.72 -14.16
N GLY A 532 21.19 6.34 -13.38
CA GLY A 532 22.06 7.42 -13.83
C GLY A 532 23.01 6.96 -14.94
N GLY A 533 23.54 5.74 -14.83
CA GLY A 533 24.37 5.12 -15.86
C GLY A 533 23.64 4.88 -17.18
N VAL A 534 22.40 4.37 -17.14
CA VAL A 534 21.56 4.22 -18.35
C VAL A 534 21.24 5.58 -18.95
N PHE A 535 20.86 6.55 -18.13
CA PHE A 535 20.54 7.90 -18.61
C PHE A 535 21.77 8.58 -19.25
N ALA A 536 22.94 8.48 -18.61
CA ALA A 536 24.19 8.97 -19.14
C ALA A 536 24.57 8.26 -20.45
N PHE A 537 24.38 6.94 -20.54
CA PHE A 537 24.58 6.19 -21.78
C PHE A 537 23.66 6.68 -22.91
N VAL A 538 22.36 6.89 -22.63
CA VAL A 538 21.41 7.41 -23.63
C VAL A 538 21.81 8.81 -24.13
N LEU A 539 22.36 9.66 -23.25
CA LEU A 539 22.76 11.01 -23.61
C LEU A 539 24.14 11.11 -24.28
N THR A 540 25.07 10.22 -23.94
CA THR A 540 26.49 10.34 -24.33
C THR A 540 26.96 9.24 -25.29
N GLY A 541 26.22 8.13 -25.39
CA GLY A 541 26.62 6.94 -26.14
C GLY A 541 27.75 6.12 -25.49
N ASP A 542 28.28 6.54 -24.34
CA ASP A 542 29.43 5.88 -23.71
C ASP A 542 29.02 4.63 -22.92
N PHE A 543 29.42 3.46 -23.43
CA PHE A 543 29.17 2.16 -22.81
C PHE A 543 29.76 2.02 -21.40
N LEU A 544 30.79 2.80 -21.02
CA LEU A 544 31.33 2.79 -19.66
C LEU A 544 30.30 3.25 -18.63
N CYS A 545 29.31 4.07 -19.03
CA CYS A 545 28.20 4.46 -18.18
C CYS A 545 27.31 3.27 -17.77
N LEU A 546 27.37 2.14 -18.49
CA LEU A 546 26.63 0.92 -18.17
C LEU A 546 27.36 -0.01 -17.19
N LEU A 547 28.62 0.28 -16.83
CA LEU A 547 29.42 -0.51 -15.87
C LEU A 547 28.66 -0.85 -14.56
N PRO A 548 27.91 0.07 -13.92
CA PRO A 548 27.13 -0.23 -12.70
C PRO A 548 26.10 -1.35 -12.85
N ILE A 549 25.63 -1.61 -14.08
CA ILE A 549 24.70 -2.70 -14.40
C ILE A 549 25.41 -4.05 -14.31
N VAL A 550 26.68 -4.10 -14.75
CA VAL A 550 27.51 -5.31 -14.85
C VAL A 550 28.21 -5.65 -13.52
N VAL A 551 28.49 -4.65 -12.68
CA VAL A 551 29.18 -4.83 -11.37
C VAL A 551 28.46 -5.84 -10.48
N SER A 552 27.13 -5.77 -10.37
CA SER A 552 26.38 -6.66 -9.46
C SER A 552 26.40 -8.14 -9.91
N PRO A 553 26.14 -8.47 -11.18
CA PRO A 553 26.37 -9.82 -11.71
C PRO A 553 27.83 -10.28 -11.56
N ALA A 554 28.82 -9.43 -11.89
CA ALA A 554 30.24 -9.79 -11.80
C ALA A 554 30.67 -10.14 -10.37
N CYS A 555 30.30 -9.31 -9.39
CA CYS A 555 30.58 -9.61 -7.98
C CYS A 555 29.93 -10.92 -7.53
N ARG A 556 28.69 -11.20 -7.96
CA ARG A 556 28.02 -12.49 -7.64
C ARG A 556 28.78 -13.67 -8.24
N THR A 557 29.18 -13.58 -9.51
CA THR A 557 29.95 -14.63 -10.18
C THR A 557 31.29 -14.88 -9.48
N VAL A 558 32.04 -13.83 -9.14
CA VAL A 558 33.31 -13.94 -8.39
C VAL A 558 33.11 -14.61 -7.03
N ILE A 559 32.06 -14.23 -6.29
CA ILE A 559 31.73 -14.84 -5.00
C ILE A 559 31.39 -16.33 -5.15
N THR A 560 30.59 -16.68 -6.15
CA THR A 560 30.22 -18.07 -6.44
C THR A 560 31.45 -18.90 -6.81
N LEU A 561 32.33 -18.38 -7.68
CA LEU A 561 33.58 -19.04 -8.09
C LEU A 561 34.55 -19.22 -6.92
N TRP A 562 34.75 -18.19 -6.10
CA TRP A 562 35.60 -18.27 -4.91
C TRP A 562 35.11 -19.34 -3.91
N ARG A 563 33.79 -19.49 -3.74
CA ARG A 563 33.22 -20.55 -2.90
C ARG A 563 33.32 -21.93 -3.52
N MET A 564 33.13 -22.06 -4.84
CA MET A 564 33.39 -23.32 -5.54
C MET A 564 34.81 -23.80 -5.25
N ALA A 565 35.80 -22.91 -5.32
CA ALA A 565 37.19 -23.21 -5.00
C ALA A 565 37.41 -23.55 -3.51
N ARG A 566 36.76 -22.85 -2.57
CA ARG A 566 36.93 -23.08 -1.12
C ARG A 566 36.25 -24.35 -0.60
N ASN A 567 35.12 -24.74 -1.20
CA ASN A 567 34.29 -25.85 -0.75
C ASN A 567 34.43 -27.14 -1.60
N VAL A 568 35.45 -27.24 -2.47
CA VAL A 568 35.77 -28.46 -3.26
C VAL A 568 35.81 -29.72 -2.39
N ARG A 569 36.29 -29.62 -1.15
CA ARG A 569 36.41 -30.75 -0.21
C ARG A 569 35.09 -31.18 0.45
N ARG A 570 34.02 -30.38 0.39
CA ARG A 570 32.72 -30.66 1.06
C ARG A 570 31.63 -31.25 0.13
N ARG A 571 31.97 -31.56 -1.14
CA ARG A 571 31.08 -32.17 -2.17
C ARG A 571 29.65 -31.57 -2.24
N VAL A 572 29.51 -30.25 -2.09
CA VAL A 572 28.26 -29.55 -2.39
C VAL A 572 28.22 -29.21 -3.89
N ASN A 573 27.14 -29.56 -4.59
CA ASN A 573 27.00 -29.33 -6.03
C ASN A 573 26.68 -27.85 -6.31
N TYR A 574 27.69 -27.08 -6.72
CA TYR A 574 27.53 -25.65 -7.07
C TYR A 574 27.30 -25.40 -8.58
N GLY A 575 27.38 -26.43 -9.43
CA GLY A 575 27.33 -26.30 -10.89
C GLY A 575 26.03 -25.71 -11.43
N GLU A 576 24.90 -26.08 -10.85
CA GLU A 576 23.56 -25.60 -11.26
C GLU A 576 23.38 -24.08 -10.98
N ALA A 577 24.06 -23.55 -9.97
CA ALA A 577 23.97 -22.15 -9.59
C ALA A 577 24.81 -21.20 -10.44
N LEU A 578 25.90 -21.73 -11.02
CA LEU A 578 26.73 -20.98 -11.97
C LEU A 578 25.94 -20.71 -13.26
N LEU A 579 25.16 -21.70 -13.72
CA LEU A 579 24.31 -21.62 -14.91
C LEU A 579 23.16 -20.60 -14.75
N VAL A 580 22.51 -20.57 -13.58
CA VAL A 580 21.40 -19.65 -13.28
C VAL A 580 21.89 -18.23 -12.90
N GLY A 581 23.12 -18.12 -12.37
CA GLY A 581 23.71 -16.86 -11.91
C GLY A 581 24.10 -15.86 -13.00
N VAL A 582 24.20 -16.31 -14.27
CA VAL A 582 24.57 -15.48 -15.43
C VAL A 582 23.45 -14.51 -15.84
N LEU A 583 22.19 -14.76 -15.46
CA LEU A 583 21.05 -13.91 -15.81
C LEU A 583 20.88 -12.74 -14.80
N PRO A 584 21.01 -11.45 -15.23
CA PRO A 584 21.15 -10.28 -14.34
C PRO A 584 20.01 -10.05 -13.33
N VAL A 585 18.81 -10.59 -13.60
CA VAL A 585 17.59 -10.41 -12.79
C VAL A 585 17.26 -11.68 -11.95
N ILE A 586 17.79 -12.84 -12.35
CA ILE A 586 17.42 -14.18 -11.81
C ILE A 586 18.39 -14.65 -10.71
N GLY A 587 19.48 -13.93 -10.45
CA GLY A 587 20.48 -14.33 -9.44
C GLY A 587 19.97 -14.53 -7.99
N ASN A 588 18.77 -14.05 -7.63
CA ASN A 588 18.15 -14.36 -6.32
C ASN A 588 17.53 -15.78 -6.27
N LEU A 589 17.25 -16.39 -7.42
CA LEU A 589 16.68 -17.73 -7.55
C LEU A 589 17.74 -18.84 -7.58
N ALA A 590 19.00 -18.51 -7.83
CA ALA A 590 20.10 -19.48 -7.87
C ALA A 590 20.26 -20.25 -6.55
N TYR A 591 20.02 -19.58 -5.41
CA TYR A 591 20.12 -20.22 -4.10
C TYR A 591 18.92 -21.13 -3.76
N PRO A 592 17.64 -20.71 -3.92
CA PRO A 592 16.53 -21.64 -3.77
C PRO A 592 16.62 -22.83 -4.73
N VAL A 593 17.11 -22.62 -5.96
CA VAL A 593 17.43 -23.69 -6.92
C VAL A 593 18.45 -24.68 -6.34
N GLN A 594 19.57 -24.22 -5.77
CA GLN A 594 20.56 -25.10 -5.10
C GLN A 594 19.97 -25.88 -3.92
N MET A 595 19.05 -25.26 -3.18
CA MET A 595 18.42 -25.86 -2.01
C MET A 595 17.35 -26.90 -2.38
N TYR A 596 16.85 -26.85 -3.61
CA TYR A 596 15.73 -27.67 -4.08
C TYR A 596 15.95 -29.18 -3.89
N ALA A 597 17.19 -29.66 -4.06
CA ALA A 597 17.53 -31.07 -3.92
C ALA A 597 17.51 -31.58 -2.46
N SER A 598 17.70 -30.69 -1.47
CA SER A 598 17.83 -31.06 -0.05
C SER A 598 16.62 -30.64 0.80
N HIS A 599 16.01 -29.50 0.48
CA HIS A 599 14.86 -28.93 1.19
C HIS A 599 13.83 -28.42 0.17
N ARG A 600 13.17 -29.37 -0.50
CA ARG A 600 12.29 -29.11 -1.64
C ARG A 600 11.13 -28.17 -1.30
N ARG A 601 10.49 -28.34 -0.14
CA ARG A 601 9.34 -27.51 0.26
C ARG A 601 9.77 -26.08 0.55
N LEU A 602 10.83 -25.90 1.35
CA LEU A 602 11.35 -24.57 1.65
C LEU A 602 11.89 -23.85 0.40
N ALA A 603 12.54 -24.57 -0.52
CA ALA A 603 13.04 -24.02 -1.77
C ALA A 603 11.90 -23.55 -2.68
N THR A 604 10.86 -24.38 -2.82
CA THR A 604 9.62 -24.06 -3.54
C THR A 604 8.98 -22.79 -3.00
N PHE A 605 8.85 -22.70 -1.67
CA PHE A 605 8.31 -21.53 -0.97
C PHE A 605 9.11 -20.26 -1.30
N LEU A 606 10.45 -20.30 -1.17
CA LEU A 606 11.30 -19.14 -1.44
C LEU A 606 11.26 -18.70 -2.91
N ILE A 607 11.19 -19.64 -3.87
CA ILE A 607 11.05 -19.32 -5.30
C ILE A 607 9.74 -18.57 -5.54
N ARG A 608 8.65 -19.06 -4.96
CA ARG A 608 7.32 -18.45 -5.06
C ARG A 608 7.23 -17.09 -4.36
N ASP A 609 7.86 -16.91 -3.20
CA ASP A 609 7.94 -15.59 -2.54
C ASP A 609 8.71 -14.57 -3.38
N ASN A 610 9.83 -14.95 -3.99
CA ASN A 610 10.57 -14.05 -4.87
C ASN A 610 9.73 -13.67 -6.11
N ALA A 611 9.00 -14.62 -6.70
CA ALA A 611 8.09 -14.33 -7.80
C ALA A 611 6.95 -13.38 -7.37
N ALA A 612 6.36 -13.58 -6.19
CA ALA A 612 5.38 -12.67 -5.62
C ALA A 612 5.94 -11.24 -5.45
N ARG A 613 7.17 -11.10 -4.93
CA ARG A 613 7.84 -9.79 -4.80
C ARG A 613 8.05 -9.11 -6.15
N LEU A 614 8.39 -9.87 -7.19
CA LEU A 614 8.54 -9.34 -8.55
C LEU A 614 7.21 -8.87 -9.14
N GLY A 615 6.15 -9.67 -9.01
CA GLY A 615 4.81 -9.28 -9.47
C GLY A 615 4.29 -8.01 -8.77
N ARG A 616 4.57 -7.86 -7.47
CA ARG A 616 4.21 -6.66 -6.68
C ARG A 616 4.92 -5.39 -7.13
N TRP A 617 6.10 -5.50 -7.75
CA TRP A 617 6.93 -4.35 -8.11
C TRP A 617 6.47 -3.63 -9.38
N LEU A 618 5.72 -4.30 -10.26
CA LEU A 618 5.29 -3.74 -11.54
C LEU A 618 4.43 -2.47 -11.34
N PRO A 619 4.85 -1.30 -11.84
CA PRO A 619 4.04 -0.08 -11.74
C PRO A 619 2.67 -0.26 -12.40
N ILE A 620 1.63 0.35 -11.83
CA ILE A 620 0.26 0.38 -12.35
C ILE A 620 -0.50 -0.96 -12.31
N TYR A 621 0.15 -2.09 -12.62
CA TYR A 621 -0.48 -3.42 -12.70
C TYR A 621 -0.12 -4.35 -11.54
N GLY A 622 1.00 -4.10 -10.86
CA GLY A 622 1.41 -4.80 -9.65
C GLY A 622 0.77 -4.24 -8.38
N GLY A 623 0.89 -5.01 -7.32
CA GLY A 623 0.35 -4.70 -5.99
C GLY A 623 0.25 -5.98 -5.17
N ARG A 624 0.13 -5.85 -3.85
CA ARG A 624 -0.16 -7.00 -3.00
C ARG A 624 -1.55 -7.54 -3.34
N ASP A 625 -1.68 -8.85 -3.47
CA ASP A 625 -2.90 -9.58 -3.80
C ASP A 625 -3.49 -9.23 -5.18
N SER A 626 -2.66 -8.66 -6.08
CA SER A 626 -3.06 -8.39 -7.47
C SER A 626 -2.97 -9.66 -8.34
N ARG A 627 -3.71 -9.69 -9.46
CA ARG A 627 -3.62 -10.80 -10.42
C ARG A 627 -2.22 -11.00 -10.98
N VAL A 628 -1.43 -9.93 -11.13
CA VAL A 628 -0.04 -10.00 -11.58
C VAL A 628 0.85 -10.69 -10.55
N GLU A 629 0.66 -10.43 -9.26
CA GLU A 629 1.36 -11.16 -8.21
C GLU A 629 1.02 -12.65 -8.25
N ILE A 630 -0.27 -12.97 -8.32
CA ILE A 630 -0.75 -14.36 -8.32
C ILE A 630 -0.28 -15.11 -9.57
N ALA A 631 -0.33 -14.46 -10.74
CA ALA A 631 0.21 -15.00 -11.98
C ALA A 631 1.72 -15.23 -11.88
N ALA A 632 2.48 -14.33 -11.26
CA ALA A 632 3.91 -14.52 -11.04
C ALA A 632 4.20 -15.72 -10.13
N VAL A 633 3.43 -15.88 -9.04
CA VAL A 633 3.52 -17.05 -8.16
C VAL A 633 3.20 -18.35 -8.90
N LYS A 634 2.18 -18.34 -9.76
CA LYS A 634 1.81 -19.50 -10.60
C LYS A 634 2.87 -19.82 -11.65
N ALA A 635 3.40 -18.80 -12.32
CA ALA A 635 4.48 -18.95 -13.31
C ALA A 635 5.76 -19.52 -12.69
N ALA A 636 5.98 -19.32 -11.38
CA ALA A 636 7.10 -19.90 -10.65
C ALA A 636 7.08 -21.44 -10.59
N ASN A 637 5.95 -22.09 -10.87
CA ASN A 637 5.85 -23.54 -10.98
C ASN A 637 6.58 -24.10 -12.22
N LEU A 638 6.71 -23.31 -13.31
CA LEU A 638 7.43 -23.72 -14.52
C LEU A 638 8.92 -24.00 -14.27
N PRO A 639 9.71 -23.09 -13.68
CA PRO A 639 11.10 -23.39 -13.36
C PRO A 639 11.22 -24.49 -12.30
N LEU A 640 10.26 -24.66 -11.38
CA LEU A 640 10.26 -25.77 -10.41
C LEU A 640 10.15 -27.14 -11.10
N GLU A 641 9.30 -27.27 -12.10
CA GLU A 641 9.18 -28.49 -12.90
C GLU A 641 10.45 -28.76 -13.73
N MET A 642 11.05 -27.73 -14.32
CA MET A 642 12.34 -27.88 -15.02
C MET A 642 13.45 -28.40 -14.08
N LEU A 643 13.47 -27.93 -12.83
CA LEU A 643 14.41 -28.45 -11.81
C LEU A 643 14.14 -29.91 -11.47
N GLU A 644 12.87 -30.32 -11.38
CA GLU A 644 12.53 -31.73 -11.15
C GLU A 644 12.95 -32.64 -12.29
N ILE A 645 12.70 -32.22 -13.53
CA ILE A 645 13.12 -32.94 -14.72
C ILE A 645 14.66 -33.05 -14.73
N GLY A 646 15.38 -31.95 -14.50
CA GLY A 646 16.83 -31.92 -14.42
C GLY A 646 17.41 -32.84 -13.32
N LEU A 647 16.83 -32.82 -12.13
CA LEU A 647 17.24 -33.72 -11.03
C LEU A 647 16.94 -35.19 -11.33
N SER A 648 15.82 -35.49 -11.98
CA SER A 648 15.48 -36.86 -12.38
C SER A 648 16.44 -37.41 -13.44
N LEU A 649 16.82 -36.57 -14.42
CA LEU A 649 17.75 -36.90 -15.48
C LEU A 649 19.17 -37.10 -14.92
N THR A 650 19.63 -36.21 -14.04
CA THR A 650 20.93 -36.35 -13.38
C THR A 650 20.99 -37.57 -12.48
N ALA A 651 19.91 -37.91 -11.76
CA ALA A 651 19.82 -39.13 -10.97
C ALA A 651 19.86 -40.41 -11.84
N ALA A 652 19.20 -40.40 -13.02
CA ALA A 652 19.25 -41.50 -13.98
C ALA A 652 20.67 -41.69 -14.56
N ILE A 653 21.34 -40.59 -14.93
CA ILE A 653 22.73 -40.60 -15.40
C ILE A 653 23.69 -41.07 -14.30
N ARG A 654 23.47 -40.67 -13.03
CA ARG A 654 24.30 -41.09 -11.90
C ARG A 654 24.19 -42.59 -11.60
N ARG A 655 22.99 -43.17 -11.80
CA ARG A 655 22.77 -44.63 -11.72
C ARG A 655 23.50 -45.40 -12.82
N LEU A 656 23.74 -44.78 -13.97
CA LEU A 656 24.46 -45.39 -15.08
C LEU A 656 26.00 -45.37 -14.91
N PHE A 657 26.55 -44.44 -14.13
CA PHE A 657 28.00 -44.17 -14.16
C PHE A 657 28.79 -44.37 -12.86
N VAL A 658 28.20 -44.54 -11.65
CA VAL A 658 29.03 -44.64 -10.42
C VAL A 658 28.46 -45.58 -9.33
N ARG A 659 29.19 -46.68 -9.07
CA ARG A 659 29.35 -47.31 -7.73
C ARG A 659 30.58 -46.69 -7.07
N THR A 660 30.43 -45.94 -5.98
CA THR A 660 31.55 -45.65 -5.04
C THR A 660 31.05 -45.61 -3.59
N PRO A 661 31.87 -46.02 -2.62
CA PRO A 661 31.43 -46.34 -1.26
C PRO A 661 31.22 -45.08 -0.40
N LYS A 662 30.29 -45.20 0.56
CA LYS A 662 30.10 -44.25 1.67
C LYS A 662 31.33 -44.27 2.57
N SER A 663 31.99 -43.14 2.76
CA SER A 663 32.88 -42.92 3.91
C SER A 663 32.20 -41.99 4.93
N ALA A 664 32.43 -42.27 6.20
CA ALA A 664 31.84 -41.60 7.35
C ALA A 664 32.26 -40.11 7.46
N PRO A 665 31.42 -39.25 8.06
CA PRO A 665 31.78 -37.85 8.29
C PRO A 665 32.89 -37.76 9.34
N THR A 666 33.96 -37.03 9.02
CA THR A 666 35.02 -36.70 9.98
C THR A 666 34.57 -35.50 10.81
N ASP A 667 34.49 -35.69 12.13
CA ASP A 667 34.25 -34.62 13.10
C ASP A 667 35.39 -33.59 13.04
N GLN A 668 35.02 -32.32 12.86
CA GLN A 668 35.95 -31.20 13.00
C GLN A 668 35.67 -30.51 14.33
N ASN A 669 36.60 -30.66 15.28
CA ASN A 669 36.59 -29.91 16.54
C ASN A 669 36.53 -28.40 16.27
N PRO A 670 35.64 -27.64 16.95
CA PRO A 670 35.60 -26.20 16.82
C PRO A 670 36.88 -25.62 17.42
N VAL A 671 37.67 -24.93 16.59
CA VAL A 671 38.77 -24.10 17.06
C VAL A 671 38.16 -22.94 17.85
N ILE A 672 38.23 -23.03 19.19
CA ILE A 672 37.88 -21.94 20.10
C ILE A 672 39.06 -20.97 20.11
N LEU A 673 38.96 -19.90 19.32
CA LEU A 673 39.81 -18.73 19.45
C LEU A 673 39.14 -17.74 20.42
N SER A 674 39.95 -17.15 21.30
CA SER A 674 39.56 -16.15 22.29
C SER A 674 38.68 -15.05 21.69
N ALA A 675 37.58 -14.72 22.38
CA ALA A 675 36.56 -13.75 21.93
C ALA A 675 37.19 -12.44 21.43
N SER A 676 37.32 -12.35 20.11
CA SER A 676 37.97 -11.24 19.44
C SER A 676 37.05 -10.02 19.43
N ARG A 677 37.58 -8.84 19.14
CA ARG A 677 36.75 -7.64 18.88
C ARG A 677 35.67 -7.89 17.80
N TRP A 678 35.89 -8.87 16.92
CA TRP A 678 34.92 -9.30 15.91
C TRP A 678 33.74 -10.07 16.48
N ASP A 679 33.96 -10.95 17.46
CA ASP A 679 32.88 -11.74 18.07
C ASP A 679 31.93 -10.83 18.86
N LYS A 680 32.48 -9.86 19.61
CA LYS A 680 31.70 -8.82 20.29
C LYS A 680 30.85 -7.99 19.31
N LEU A 681 31.38 -7.71 18.13
CA LEU A 681 30.66 -6.97 17.08
C LEU A 681 29.56 -7.83 16.43
N VAL A 682 29.80 -9.13 16.23
CA VAL A 682 28.78 -10.08 15.78
C VAL A 682 27.66 -10.18 16.81
N ASP A 683 27.98 -10.39 18.09
CA ASP A 683 27.00 -10.51 19.17
C ASP A 683 26.15 -9.24 19.33
N SER A 684 26.77 -8.05 19.25
CA SER A 684 26.06 -6.77 19.26
C SER A 684 25.06 -6.65 18.11
N GLN A 685 25.45 -7.03 16.89
CA GLN A 685 24.55 -6.97 15.73
C GLN A 685 23.46 -8.04 15.79
N LEU A 686 23.75 -9.23 16.32
CA LEU A 686 22.73 -10.26 16.56
C LEU A 686 21.72 -9.84 17.63
N LYS A 687 22.17 -9.16 18.69
CA LYS A 687 21.28 -8.59 19.71
C LYS A 687 20.35 -7.54 19.10
N LEU A 688 20.88 -6.62 18.29
CA LEU A 688 20.07 -5.64 17.56
C LEU A 688 19.06 -6.30 16.61
N LEU A 689 19.42 -7.43 15.98
CA LEU A 689 18.50 -8.19 15.13
C LEU A 689 17.38 -8.83 15.97
N ALA A 690 17.71 -9.43 17.11
CA ALA A 690 16.73 -10.01 18.03
C ALA A 690 15.78 -8.93 18.59
N GLU A 691 16.32 -7.78 19.00
CA GLU A 691 15.51 -6.62 19.45
C GLU A 691 14.60 -6.11 18.32
N THR A 692 15.09 -6.09 17.07
CA THR A 692 14.28 -5.73 15.90
C THR A 692 13.19 -6.78 15.67
N GLU A 693 13.48 -8.07 15.83
CA GLU A 693 12.53 -9.16 15.71
C GLU A 693 11.41 -9.06 16.74
N THR A 694 11.75 -8.74 18.00
CA THR A 694 10.77 -8.53 19.07
C THR A 694 9.97 -7.24 18.91
N ALA A 695 10.58 -6.18 18.36
CA ALA A 695 9.93 -4.90 18.14
C ALA A 695 9.02 -4.89 16.88
N HIS A 696 9.27 -5.78 15.92
CA HIS A 696 8.42 -5.98 14.75
C HIS A 696 7.17 -6.82 15.10
N GLN A 697 6.32 -6.27 15.97
CA GLN A 697 4.91 -6.68 16.01
C GLN A 697 4.28 -6.31 14.67
N SER A 698 3.66 -7.30 14.03
CA SER A 698 2.96 -7.06 12.77
C SER A 698 1.73 -6.19 13.00
N VAL A 699 1.30 -5.47 11.95
CA VAL A 699 0.07 -4.68 11.96
C VAL A 699 -1.13 -5.52 12.41
N SER A 700 -1.19 -6.80 12.02
CA SER A 700 -2.26 -7.73 12.41
C SER A 700 -2.24 -8.07 13.90
N GLU A 701 -1.10 -8.48 14.46
CA GLU A 701 -0.99 -8.78 15.92
C GLU A 701 -1.37 -7.57 16.75
N ARG A 702 -0.96 -6.37 16.32
CA ARG A 702 -1.28 -5.14 17.03
C ARG A 702 -2.77 -4.79 16.93
N ILE A 703 -3.45 -5.19 15.85
CA ILE A 703 -4.92 -5.09 15.74
C ILE A 703 -5.58 -6.12 16.66
N ASP A 704 -5.10 -7.36 16.65
CA ASP A 704 -5.64 -8.45 17.46
C ASP A 704 -5.52 -8.14 18.96
N ASP A 705 -4.35 -7.65 19.40
CA ASP A 705 -4.10 -7.20 20.78
C ASP A 705 -5.08 -6.10 21.21
N LEU A 706 -5.32 -5.09 20.36
CA LEU A 706 -6.24 -3.99 20.66
C LEU A 706 -7.70 -4.43 20.73
N VAL A 707 -8.09 -5.40 19.90
CA VAL A 707 -9.44 -5.98 19.91
C VAL A 707 -9.62 -6.86 21.13
N ASP A 708 -8.63 -7.69 21.46
CA ASP A 708 -8.65 -8.56 22.64
C ASP A 708 -8.66 -7.75 23.94
N GLU A 709 -7.89 -6.66 24.00
CA GLU A 709 -7.93 -5.69 25.10
C GLU A 709 -9.34 -5.10 25.26
N ARG A 710 -9.98 -4.65 24.17
CA ARG A 710 -11.36 -4.16 24.21
C ARG A 710 -12.35 -5.23 24.65
N ASN A 711 -12.23 -6.46 24.15
CA ASN A 711 -13.12 -7.56 24.54
C ASN A 711 -12.96 -7.91 26.03
N ARG A 712 -11.74 -7.86 26.57
CA ARG A 712 -11.48 -8.02 28.01
C ARG A 712 -12.08 -6.88 28.83
N LEU A 713 -11.93 -5.63 28.39
CA LEU A 713 -12.52 -4.47 29.06
C LEU A 713 -14.05 -4.54 29.07
N ARG A 714 -14.67 -4.95 27.96
CA ARG A 714 -16.12 -5.20 27.87
C ARG A 714 -16.63 -6.37 28.70
N ALA A 715 -15.79 -7.38 28.92
CA ALA A 715 -16.13 -8.51 29.79
C ALA A 715 -15.95 -8.19 31.28
N ALA A 716 -15.20 -7.13 31.60
CA ALA A 716 -14.94 -6.66 32.96
C ALA A 716 -15.88 -5.53 33.42
N SER A 717 -16.53 -4.84 32.48
CA SER A 717 -17.63 -3.88 32.68
C SER A 717 -18.98 -4.57 32.64
#